data_AF-A0A962LHA6-F1
#
_entry.id   AF-A0A962LHA6-F1
#
_cell.length_a   1.000
_cell.length_b   1.000
_cell.length_c   1.000
_cell.angle_alpha   90.00
_cell.angle_beta   90.00
_cell.angle_gamma   90.00
#
_symmetry.space_group_name_H-M   'P 1'
#
loop_
_entity.id
_entity.type
_entity.pdbx_description
1 polymer ?
#
loop_
_entity_poly.entity_id
_entity_poly.type
_entity_poly.pdbx_seq_one_letter_code
_entity_poly.pdbx_strand_id
1 'polypeptide(L)'
;MNNPDQGTIEPSAFQPLGSADSKPPRKANTGRWLLGACALAFVLVMLFLLSARSLQVLVSTETPAQVSVSGLALPFGDRYLLRPGTYTVRASAEGYVPLESTVTVDEQDSQTLQLALALLPGLVSIDSAPAGASVQVDGEAVGQTPLRDLPIEAGTHSLSISAERYLPLSQVLEVTGRNIPQQLTLELAPAWAEVGINSLPAGANILVDGEALGTTPATLELLAGERQLILQLPGYADARQTLTITAGQAQQPDTIALQPAAGLLELASVPGGANVTLDGEFQGQTPITLELTPGKTHRLAVFKPGYKRHTGSVQLPAAGRDSQTIKLTAQLGEVKFNISPANAELKIDGKSRGKGSQTLSLPAFEHSVEISLDGYTTVRRRVTPRPGLQQLVEAKLLTAQEARQASIKPELTTSAGQTLLLFSPADSAQADFTMGASRREPGRRANEVMHPVSLRRAFYLQTTEVTNAQFRQFESGHNSGQIEGNSLNRDHQPVAQVSWQQAAAYCNWLSKREGLPQFYRESNGIIAGFNPSATGYRLPSEAEWAWAARASGASWLKFPWGEAFPPPANSLENYADNSSAYVTGRVLGGYTDGHVVSAPVGSFKANQNRLYDMGGNVAEWVHDAYSIPSANGATEVDPLGAQNGDNYVIRGASWSHSKIAELRLSYRDYGQAGRDDVGFRLARYAE
;
A
#
# COMPACT_ATOMS: atom_id res chain seq x y z
N MET A 1 -114.33 18.32 56.12
CA MET A 1 -115.07 17.84 57.32
C MET A 1 -114.48 18.55 58.53
N ASN A 2 -115.35 19.08 59.40
CA ASN A 2 -115.19 19.68 60.73
C ASN A 2 -113.84 20.18 61.30
N ASN A 3 -113.92 21.42 61.82
CA ASN A 3 -113.21 22.07 62.95
C ASN A 3 -113.31 21.26 64.29
N PRO A 4 -112.77 21.70 65.47
CA PRO A 4 -111.96 22.88 65.87
C PRO A 4 -110.52 22.49 66.34
N ASP A 5 -109.57 23.33 66.77
CA ASP A 5 -109.46 24.75 67.22
C ASP A 5 -109.52 25.05 68.75
N GLN A 6 -108.72 26.05 69.21
CA GLN A 6 -108.58 26.68 70.57
C GLN A 6 -107.98 25.81 71.71
N GLY A 7 -107.20 26.31 72.69
CA GLY A 7 -106.81 27.68 73.07
C GLY A 7 -107.25 28.02 74.51
N THR A 8 -106.33 28.26 75.46
CA THR A 8 -106.72 28.71 76.83
C THR A 8 -105.57 29.35 77.64
N ILE A 9 -105.93 30.24 78.58
CA ILE A 9 -105.06 31.07 79.44
C ILE A 9 -105.57 30.97 80.90
N GLU A 10 -104.66 31.07 81.88
CA GLU A 10 -104.92 31.23 83.35
C GLU A 10 -105.59 30.04 84.08
N PRO A 11 -105.45 29.87 85.44
CA PRO A 11 -105.35 30.91 86.48
C PRO A 11 -104.33 30.64 87.63
N SER A 12 -104.45 31.44 88.70
CA SER A 12 -103.71 31.31 89.97
C SER A 12 -104.54 30.67 91.11
N ALA A 13 -103.81 30.21 92.14
CA ALA A 13 -104.15 30.26 93.59
C ALA A 13 -104.52 28.96 94.39
N PHE A 14 -103.88 28.90 95.57
CA PHE A 14 -104.39 28.47 96.90
C PHE A 14 -104.25 27.02 97.43
N GLN A 15 -104.22 26.93 98.77
CA GLN A 15 -103.82 25.81 99.66
C GLN A 15 -104.88 24.72 99.91
N PRO A 16 -104.47 23.57 100.51
CA PRO A 16 -104.91 23.31 101.90
C PRO A 16 -103.84 22.69 102.86
N LEU A 17 -104.20 22.59 104.15
CA LEU A 17 -103.42 22.00 105.27
C LEU A 17 -103.78 20.52 105.58
N GLY A 18 -102.87 19.82 106.29
CA GLY A 18 -103.13 18.60 107.09
C GLY A 18 -102.91 17.27 106.33
N SER A 19 -102.46 16.16 106.95
CA SER A 19 -102.36 15.75 108.36
C SER A 19 -101.30 14.62 108.50
N ALA A 20 -100.36 14.67 109.46
CA ALA A 20 -100.37 14.09 110.81
C ALA A 20 -99.59 12.74 110.96
N ASP A 21 -98.62 12.75 111.89
CA ASP A 21 -98.06 11.67 112.73
C ASP A 21 -97.29 10.44 112.18
N SER A 22 -95.97 10.64 112.11
CA SER A 22 -94.89 9.79 112.66
C SER A 22 -94.99 8.25 112.73
N LYS A 23 -94.01 7.58 112.10
CA LYS A 23 -93.29 6.42 112.68
C LYS A 23 -91.78 6.49 112.37
N PRO A 24 -90.87 6.02 113.26
CA PRO A 24 -89.43 6.28 113.15
C PRO A 24 -88.68 5.27 112.25
N PRO A 25 -87.40 5.54 111.89
CA PRO A 25 -86.72 4.89 110.77
C PRO A 25 -85.92 3.63 111.11
N ARG A 26 -85.72 2.76 110.12
CA ARG A 26 -84.61 1.78 110.11
C ARG A 26 -83.37 2.40 109.44
N LYS A 27 -82.38 2.80 110.24
CA LYS A 27 -81.06 3.22 109.76
C LYS A 27 -80.31 2.05 109.10
N ALA A 28 -80.05 2.13 107.79
CA ALA A 28 -78.99 1.34 107.16
C ALA A 28 -77.64 2.03 107.44
N ASN A 29 -76.62 1.26 107.83
CA ASN A 29 -75.42 1.79 108.48
C ASN A 29 -74.31 2.17 107.47
N THR A 30 -74.56 3.21 106.68
CA THR A 30 -73.70 3.66 105.55
C THR A 30 -72.27 4.03 105.94
N GLY A 31 -72.03 4.52 107.16
CA GLY A 31 -70.71 4.93 107.63
C GLY A 31 -69.66 3.80 107.64
N ARG A 32 -70.06 2.53 107.82
CA ARG A 32 -69.14 1.38 107.75
C ARG A 32 -68.74 1.02 106.32
N TRP A 33 -69.62 1.22 105.35
CA TRP A 33 -69.32 0.98 103.93
C TRP A 33 -68.40 2.04 103.35
N LEU A 34 -68.56 3.31 103.75
CA LEU A 34 -67.69 4.40 103.31
C LEU A 34 -66.27 4.27 103.88
N LEU A 35 -66.13 3.95 105.17
CA LEU A 35 -64.84 3.62 105.77
C LEU A 35 -64.18 2.38 105.14
N GLY A 36 -64.97 1.33 104.84
CA GLY A 36 -64.48 0.15 104.13
C GLY A 36 -64.01 0.46 102.71
N ALA A 37 -64.74 1.31 101.97
CA ALA A 37 -64.37 1.73 100.62
C ALA A 37 -63.13 2.64 100.62
N CYS A 38 -63.01 3.59 101.56
CA CYS A 38 -61.81 4.40 101.70
C CYS A 38 -60.59 3.58 102.12
N ALA A 39 -60.75 2.60 103.03
CA ALA A 39 -59.67 1.69 103.41
C ALA A 39 -59.25 0.79 102.23
N LEU A 40 -60.21 0.25 101.47
CA LEU A 40 -59.92 -0.54 100.26
C LEU A 40 -59.25 0.30 99.18
N ALA A 41 -59.70 1.54 98.95
CA ALA A 41 -59.06 2.46 98.01
C ALA A 41 -57.64 2.84 98.46
N PHE A 42 -57.42 3.10 99.74
CA PHE A 42 -56.08 3.34 100.30
C PHE A 42 -55.16 2.13 100.13
N VAL A 43 -55.67 0.91 100.39
CA VAL A 43 -54.93 -0.34 100.16
C VAL A 43 -54.64 -0.56 98.67
N LEU A 44 -55.58 -0.28 97.77
CA LEU A 44 -55.36 -0.40 96.31
C LEU A 44 -54.35 0.64 95.79
N VAL A 45 -54.38 1.87 96.30
CA VAL A 45 -53.40 2.91 95.98
C VAL A 45 -52.02 2.55 96.55
N MET A 46 -51.93 2.05 97.78
CA MET A 46 -50.68 1.53 98.32
C MET A 46 -50.16 0.32 97.55
N LEU A 47 -51.02 -0.64 97.16
CA LEU A 47 -50.64 -1.78 96.32
C LEU A 47 -50.24 -1.36 94.91
N PHE A 48 -50.72 -0.23 94.39
CA PHE A 48 -50.19 0.34 93.15
C PHE A 48 -48.80 0.93 93.39
N LEU A 49 -48.65 1.83 94.37
CA LEU A 49 -47.40 2.54 94.64
C LEU A 49 -46.25 1.62 95.09
N LEU A 50 -46.55 0.58 95.88
CA LEU A 50 -45.59 -0.46 96.29
C LEU A 50 -45.17 -1.38 95.13
N SER A 51 -45.96 -1.46 94.06
CA SER A 51 -45.67 -2.29 92.88
C SER A 51 -45.37 -1.46 91.63
N ALA A 52 -45.19 -0.15 91.77
CA ALA A 52 -44.95 0.75 90.64
C ALA A 52 -43.44 0.93 90.42
N ARG A 53 -43.05 0.98 89.16
CA ARG A 53 -41.71 1.28 88.68
C ARG A 53 -41.71 2.65 88.02
N SER A 54 -40.56 3.32 88.07
CA SER A 54 -40.40 4.68 87.57
C SER A 54 -39.85 4.71 86.15
N LEU A 55 -40.65 5.14 85.17
CA LEU A 55 -40.17 5.43 83.82
C LEU A 55 -39.93 6.92 83.62
N GLN A 56 -38.75 7.30 83.15
CA GLN A 56 -38.47 8.65 82.66
C GLN A 56 -38.48 8.65 81.13
N VAL A 57 -39.14 9.62 80.51
CA VAL A 57 -39.11 9.80 79.04
C VAL A 57 -38.37 11.10 78.73
N LEU A 58 -37.21 10.99 78.08
CA LEU A 58 -36.40 12.12 77.64
C LEU A 58 -36.59 12.32 76.14
N VAL A 59 -37.08 13.49 75.74
CA VAL A 59 -37.29 13.84 74.33
C VAL A 59 -36.27 14.92 73.95
N SER A 60 -35.50 14.67 72.90
CA SER A 60 -34.41 15.57 72.46
C SER A 60 -34.91 16.57 71.41
N THR A 61 -35.49 17.68 71.85
CA THR A 61 -36.02 18.76 70.97
C THR A 61 -35.73 20.15 71.52
N GLU A 62 -35.62 21.14 70.62
CA GLU A 62 -35.48 22.55 71.01
C GLU A 62 -36.78 23.18 71.49
N THR A 63 -37.93 22.66 71.03
CA THR A 63 -39.27 23.08 71.48
C THR A 63 -39.79 22.13 72.58
N PRO A 64 -40.67 22.60 73.50
CA PRO A 64 -41.21 21.77 74.56
C PRO A 64 -41.97 20.56 74.02
N ALA A 65 -41.52 19.36 74.38
CA ALA A 65 -42.16 18.12 73.97
C ALA A 65 -43.36 17.77 74.86
N GLN A 66 -44.47 17.39 74.25
CA GLN A 66 -45.60 16.75 74.91
C GLN A 66 -45.41 15.22 74.85
N VAL A 67 -45.44 14.56 76.01
CA VAL A 67 -45.36 13.11 76.13
C VAL A 67 -46.65 12.58 76.71
N SER A 68 -47.19 11.51 76.12
CA SER A 68 -48.29 10.73 76.69
C SER A 68 -47.93 9.25 76.73
N VAL A 69 -48.26 8.60 77.84
CA VAL A 69 -48.05 7.16 78.05
C VAL A 69 -49.42 6.49 78.19
N SER A 70 -49.64 5.40 77.46
CA SER A 70 -50.90 4.64 77.52
C SER A 70 -51.16 4.02 78.90
N GLY A 71 -52.43 3.71 79.21
CA GLY A 71 -52.79 2.96 80.42
C GLY A 71 -52.76 3.78 81.71
N LEU A 72 -52.69 3.10 82.86
CA LEU A 72 -52.64 3.75 84.17
C LEU A 72 -51.22 4.21 84.50
N ALA A 73 -50.87 5.40 83.99
CA ALA A 73 -49.61 6.09 84.23
C ALA A 73 -49.83 7.24 85.22
N LEU A 74 -49.21 7.18 86.41
CA LEU A 74 -49.30 8.24 87.40
C LEU A 74 -48.08 9.17 87.30
N PRO A 75 -48.23 10.45 86.86
CA PRO A 75 -47.10 11.36 86.77
C PRO A 75 -46.59 11.77 88.15
N PHE A 76 -45.26 11.79 88.32
CA PHE A 76 -44.56 12.13 89.54
C PHE A 76 -43.25 12.86 89.21
N GLY A 77 -43.33 14.20 89.14
CA GLY A 77 -42.26 15.02 88.54
C GLY A 77 -42.06 14.66 87.06
N ASP A 78 -40.80 14.59 86.61
CA ASP A 78 -40.43 14.28 85.22
C ASP A 78 -40.54 12.77 84.87
N ARG A 79 -41.29 12.00 85.67
CA ARG A 79 -41.32 10.54 85.64
C ARG A 79 -42.76 10.02 85.76
N TYR A 80 -43.00 8.84 85.20
CA TYR A 80 -44.28 8.13 85.28
C TYR A 80 -44.13 6.90 86.16
N LEU A 81 -45.01 6.78 87.16
CA LEU A 81 -45.18 5.56 87.95
C LEU A 81 -46.15 4.62 87.23
N LEU A 82 -45.64 3.47 86.83
CA LEU A 82 -46.28 2.45 86.00
C LEU A 82 -46.13 1.08 86.67
N ARG A 83 -47.02 0.12 86.41
CA ARG A 83 -46.75 -1.27 86.81
C ARG A 83 -45.89 -1.96 85.75
N PRO A 84 -45.20 -3.07 86.07
CA PRO A 84 -44.54 -3.88 85.04
C PRO A 84 -45.52 -4.29 83.93
N GLY A 85 -45.14 -4.09 82.68
CA GLY A 85 -46.01 -4.23 81.51
C GLY A 85 -45.54 -3.40 80.31
N THR A 86 -46.15 -3.63 79.14
CA THR A 86 -45.83 -2.89 77.90
C THR A 86 -46.77 -1.71 77.70
N TYR A 87 -46.20 -0.56 77.35
CA TYR A 87 -46.89 0.71 77.16
C TYR A 87 -46.49 1.37 75.85
N THR A 88 -47.44 2.05 75.21
CA THR A 88 -47.18 2.96 74.10
C THR A 88 -46.85 4.35 74.66
N VAL A 89 -45.79 4.95 74.14
CA VAL A 89 -45.37 6.33 74.42
C VAL A 89 -45.47 7.14 73.13
N ARG A 90 -46.26 8.21 73.16
CA ARG A 90 -46.33 9.20 72.08
C ARG A 90 -45.62 10.47 72.50
N ALA A 91 -44.69 10.93 71.68
CA ALA A 91 -44.02 12.22 71.83
C ALA A 91 -44.33 13.12 70.62
N SER A 92 -44.64 14.38 70.86
CA SER A 92 -44.77 15.41 69.83
C SER A 92 -44.11 16.70 70.31
N ALA A 93 -43.54 17.47 69.38
CA ALA A 93 -42.96 18.79 69.65
C ALA A 93 -43.20 19.68 68.43
N GLU A 94 -43.35 20.99 68.66
CA GLU A 94 -43.60 21.95 67.58
C GLU A 94 -42.39 22.03 66.63
N GLY A 95 -42.64 21.92 65.32
CA GLY A 95 -41.58 21.86 64.31
C GLY A 95 -40.99 20.46 64.07
N TYR A 96 -41.48 19.43 64.77
CA TYR A 96 -40.99 18.05 64.63
C TYR A 96 -42.10 17.08 64.21
N VAL A 97 -41.72 15.99 63.53
CA VAL A 97 -42.61 14.87 63.19
C VAL A 97 -42.95 14.09 64.48
N PRO A 98 -44.24 13.93 64.85
CA PRO A 98 -44.64 13.15 66.03
C PRO A 98 -44.18 11.68 65.95
N LEU A 99 -43.71 11.14 67.08
CA LEU A 99 -43.22 9.76 67.19
C LEU A 99 -44.06 8.95 68.18
N GLU A 100 -44.49 7.78 67.74
CA GLU A 100 -45.09 6.74 68.59
C GLU A 100 -44.09 5.59 68.74
N SER A 101 -43.81 5.21 69.99
CA SER A 101 -42.88 4.15 70.35
C SER A 101 -43.49 3.24 71.43
N THR A 102 -42.91 2.07 71.65
CA THR A 102 -43.34 1.15 72.71
C THR A 102 -42.21 0.88 73.69
N VAL A 103 -42.56 0.78 74.97
CA VAL A 103 -41.62 0.54 76.07
C VAL A 103 -42.18 -0.56 76.97
N THR A 104 -41.32 -1.47 77.40
CA THR A 104 -41.70 -2.50 78.39
C THR A 104 -41.08 -2.15 79.72
N VAL A 105 -41.95 -1.83 80.68
CA VAL A 105 -41.59 -1.62 82.08
C VAL A 105 -41.38 -3.00 82.71
N ASP A 106 -40.16 -3.27 83.15
CA ASP A 106 -39.79 -4.54 83.78
C ASP A 106 -39.88 -4.44 85.32
N GLU A 107 -39.20 -5.32 86.05
CA GLU A 107 -39.15 -5.26 87.51
C GLU A 107 -38.06 -4.34 88.08
N GLN A 108 -37.34 -3.55 87.27
CA GLN A 108 -36.36 -2.58 87.77
C GLN A 108 -37.06 -1.40 88.45
N ASP A 109 -36.47 -0.86 89.52
CA ASP A 109 -37.04 0.29 90.25
C ASP A 109 -37.16 1.55 89.37
N SER A 110 -36.28 1.69 88.36
CA SER A 110 -36.24 2.84 87.45
C SER A 110 -35.72 2.48 86.07
N GLN A 111 -36.34 3.03 85.02
CA GLN A 111 -35.90 2.97 83.63
C GLN A 111 -35.97 4.36 82.97
N THR A 112 -35.26 4.52 81.84
CA THR A 112 -35.28 5.74 81.03
C THR A 112 -35.44 5.40 79.55
N LEU A 113 -36.42 5.99 78.88
CA LEU A 113 -36.63 5.95 77.44
C LEU A 113 -36.14 7.26 76.83
N GLN A 114 -35.25 7.20 75.84
CA GLN A 114 -34.85 8.36 75.04
C GLN A 114 -35.56 8.32 73.69
N LEU A 115 -36.13 9.46 73.28
CA LEU A 115 -36.81 9.66 72.00
C LEU A 115 -36.15 10.85 71.27
N ALA A 116 -35.78 10.64 70.02
CA ALA A 116 -35.36 11.69 69.10
C ALA A 116 -36.45 11.88 68.05
N LEU A 117 -37.00 13.08 67.94
CA LEU A 117 -38.01 13.43 66.94
C LEU A 117 -37.30 13.97 65.69
N ALA A 118 -37.77 13.59 64.50
CA ALA A 118 -37.25 14.15 63.25
C ALA A 118 -37.76 15.58 63.06
N LEU A 119 -36.92 16.48 62.52
CA LEU A 119 -37.33 17.83 62.15
C LEU A 119 -38.32 17.77 60.98
N LEU A 120 -39.29 18.70 60.94
CA LEU A 120 -40.02 18.96 59.70
C LEU A 120 -39.12 19.72 58.70
N PRO A 121 -39.39 19.65 57.38
CA PRO A 121 -38.76 20.49 56.37
C PRO A 121 -38.76 21.99 56.72
N GLY A 122 -37.77 22.73 56.22
CA GLY A 122 -37.77 24.19 56.20
C GLY A 122 -38.47 24.70 54.94
N LEU A 123 -38.93 25.96 54.94
CA LEU A 123 -39.59 26.58 53.79
C LEU A 123 -38.64 27.59 53.14
N VAL A 124 -38.09 27.27 51.97
CA VAL A 124 -37.08 28.11 51.32
C VAL A 124 -37.68 28.87 50.13
N SER A 125 -37.62 30.20 50.18
CA SER A 125 -37.92 31.07 49.06
C SER A 125 -36.64 31.50 48.35
N ILE A 126 -36.55 31.33 47.04
CA ILE A 126 -35.34 31.56 46.23
C ILE A 126 -35.66 32.55 45.10
N ASP A 127 -35.09 33.75 45.20
CA ASP A 127 -35.14 34.81 44.20
C ASP A 127 -33.80 34.89 43.44
N SER A 128 -33.80 35.38 42.18
CA SER A 128 -32.55 35.71 41.49
C SER A 128 -32.64 36.90 40.54
N ALA A 129 -31.48 37.48 40.24
CA ALA A 129 -31.26 38.45 39.16
C ALA A 129 -30.32 37.82 38.12
N PRO A 130 -30.77 37.59 36.86
CA PRO A 130 -32.14 37.73 36.37
C PRO A 130 -33.10 36.71 37.03
N ALA A 131 -34.39 36.99 36.97
CA ALA A 131 -35.44 36.02 37.30
C ALA A 131 -35.62 34.98 36.17
N GLY A 132 -36.25 33.84 36.46
CA GLY A 132 -36.43 32.73 35.53
C GLY A 132 -35.24 31.77 35.46
N ALA A 133 -34.23 31.93 36.34
CA ALA A 133 -33.08 31.05 36.40
C ALA A 133 -33.50 29.65 36.90
N SER A 134 -33.02 28.60 36.25
CA SER A 134 -33.26 27.21 36.64
C SER A 134 -32.50 26.86 37.91
N VAL A 135 -33.19 26.27 38.88
CA VAL A 135 -32.68 25.94 40.22
C VAL A 135 -32.67 24.43 40.42
N GLN A 136 -31.55 23.92 40.96
CA GLN A 136 -31.38 22.54 41.41
C GLN A 136 -30.96 22.50 42.87
N VAL A 137 -31.51 21.55 43.62
CA VAL A 137 -31.13 21.23 45.01
C VAL A 137 -30.66 19.77 45.02
N ASP A 138 -29.44 19.52 45.51
CA ASP A 138 -28.77 18.21 45.51
C ASP A 138 -28.69 17.51 44.14
N GLY A 139 -28.77 18.30 43.06
CA GLY A 139 -28.78 17.83 41.68
C GLY A 139 -30.18 17.55 41.11
N GLU A 140 -31.24 17.61 41.91
CA GLU A 140 -32.62 17.51 41.44
C GLU A 140 -33.18 18.88 41.04
N ALA A 141 -33.86 18.97 39.90
CA ALA A 141 -34.42 20.21 39.39
C ALA A 141 -35.72 20.57 40.12
N VAL A 142 -35.68 21.66 40.91
CA VAL A 142 -36.81 22.10 41.75
C VAL A 142 -37.68 23.18 41.09
N GLY A 143 -37.20 23.85 40.04
CA GLY A 143 -37.99 24.78 39.23
C GLY A 143 -37.19 25.95 38.68
N GLN A 144 -37.84 27.10 38.53
CA GLN A 144 -37.23 28.37 38.10
C GLN A 144 -37.55 29.49 39.10
N THR A 145 -36.63 30.43 39.30
CA THR A 145 -36.85 31.58 40.18
C THR A 145 -37.92 32.54 39.63
N PRO A 146 -38.71 33.20 40.49
CA PRO A 146 -38.72 33.10 41.95
C PRO A 146 -39.49 31.87 42.45
N LEU A 147 -38.85 31.07 43.31
CA LEU A 147 -39.49 29.98 44.04
C LEU A 147 -39.96 30.50 45.41
N ARG A 148 -41.13 30.03 45.86
CA ARG A 148 -41.74 30.42 47.14
C ARG A 148 -42.01 29.20 48.00
N ASP A 149 -41.63 29.29 49.27
CA ASP A 149 -41.90 28.33 50.34
C ASP A 149 -41.67 26.86 49.94
N LEU A 150 -40.56 26.61 49.22
CA LEU A 150 -40.16 25.28 48.78
C LEU A 150 -39.81 24.44 50.02
N PRO A 151 -40.50 23.32 50.30
CA PRO A 151 -40.15 22.44 51.40
C PRO A 151 -38.84 21.72 51.06
N ILE A 152 -37.80 21.98 51.86
CA ILE A 152 -36.51 21.28 51.79
C ILE A 152 -36.25 20.67 53.17
N GLU A 153 -35.72 19.44 53.22
CA GLU A 153 -35.35 18.77 54.47
C GLU A 153 -34.37 19.61 55.31
N ALA A 154 -34.25 19.30 56.60
CA ALA A 154 -33.35 20.03 57.49
C ALA A 154 -31.90 19.54 57.34
N GLY A 155 -30.96 20.45 57.09
CA GLY A 155 -29.54 20.16 56.97
C GLY A 155 -28.83 20.94 55.85
N THR A 156 -27.66 20.43 55.47
CA THR A 156 -26.79 21.01 54.43
C THR A 156 -27.17 20.48 53.04
N HIS A 157 -27.54 21.38 52.13
CA HIS A 157 -27.90 21.06 50.75
C HIS A 157 -26.98 21.75 49.73
N SER A 158 -26.80 21.17 48.56
CA SER A 158 -26.09 21.77 47.43
C SER A 158 -27.07 22.50 46.52
N LEU A 159 -26.97 23.84 46.45
CA LEU A 159 -27.79 24.66 45.57
C LEU A 159 -27.01 25.01 44.29
N SER A 160 -27.61 24.76 43.13
CA SER A 160 -27.07 25.20 41.83
C SER A 160 -28.13 25.99 41.06
N ILE A 161 -27.73 27.11 40.46
CA ILE A 161 -28.60 28.01 39.73
C ILE A 161 -27.96 28.42 38.40
N SER A 162 -28.76 28.47 37.33
CA SER A 162 -28.28 28.74 35.98
C SER A 162 -29.31 29.51 35.15
N ALA A 163 -28.84 30.43 34.29
CA ALA A 163 -29.68 31.19 33.36
C ALA A 163 -28.96 31.37 32.02
N GLU A 164 -29.73 31.50 30.94
CA GLU A 164 -29.20 31.68 29.60
C GLU A 164 -28.43 33.01 29.48
N ARG A 165 -27.23 32.95 28.88
CA ARG A 165 -26.26 34.07 28.83
C ARG A 165 -25.67 34.52 30.18
N TYR A 166 -25.81 33.74 31.26
CA TYR A 166 -25.17 33.99 32.56
C TYR A 166 -24.28 32.83 33.01
N LEU A 167 -23.30 33.12 33.86
CA LEU A 167 -22.44 32.12 34.48
C LEU A 167 -23.25 31.36 35.55
N PRO A 168 -23.18 30.02 35.62
CA PRO A 168 -23.84 29.27 36.66
C PRO A 168 -23.20 29.55 38.03
N LEU A 169 -24.03 29.64 39.06
CA LEU A 169 -23.61 29.81 40.44
C LEU A 169 -23.99 28.56 41.23
N SER A 170 -23.05 28.03 42.02
CA SER A 170 -23.30 26.92 42.93
C SER A 170 -22.78 27.27 44.32
N GLN A 171 -23.59 27.00 45.34
CA GLN A 171 -23.26 27.28 46.74
C GLN A 171 -23.93 26.28 47.69
N VAL A 172 -23.48 26.28 48.94
CA VAL A 172 -24.10 25.49 50.01
C VAL A 172 -25.30 26.25 50.58
N LEU A 173 -26.40 25.54 50.82
CA LEU A 173 -27.63 26.03 51.46
C LEU A 173 -27.85 25.26 52.76
N GLU A 174 -27.77 25.96 53.90
CA GLU A 174 -28.12 25.41 55.21
C GLU A 174 -29.62 25.64 55.50
N VAL A 175 -30.37 24.57 55.70
CA VAL A 175 -31.82 24.58 55.95
C VAL A 175 -32.11 24.23 57.41
N THR A 176 -32.77 25.14 58.12
CA THR A 176 -32.99 25.09 59.58
C THR A 176 -34.08 24.09 59.99
N GLY A 177 -34.94 23.69 59.05
CA GLY A 177 -36.10 22.84 59.31
C GLY A 177 -37.25 23.54 60.04
N ARG A 178 -38.13 22.74 60.65
CA ARG A 178 -39.22 23.16 61.56
C ARG A 178 -40.29 24.07 60.95
N ASN A 179 -40.50 24.02 59.63
CA ASN A 179 -41.29 25.00 58.86
C ASN A 179 -40.81 26.45 59.03
N ILE A 180 -39.56 26.69 59.44
CA ILE A 180 -39.00 28.04 59.53
C ILE A 180 -38.79 28.57 58.11
N PRO A 181 -39.32 29.76 57.76
CA PRO A 181 -39.11 30.35 56.45
C PRO A 181 -37.69 30.93 56.32
N GLN A 182 -37.04 30.65 55.21
CA GLN A 182 -35.74 31.21 54.82
C GLN A 182 -35.86 31.84 53.43
N GLN A 183 -35.29 33.04 53.24
CA GLN A 183 -35.23 33.69 51.93
C GLN A 183 -33.79 33.84 51.47
N LEU A 184 -33.56 33.52 50.19
CA LEU A 184 -32.28 33.63 49.52
C LEU A 184 -32.45 34.40 48.20
N THR A 185 -31.60 35.40 47.98
CA THR A 185 -31.55 36.18 46.74
C THR A 185 -30.18 36.02 46.10
N LEU A 186 -30.12 35.63 44.82
CA LEU A 186 -28.88 35.32 44.11
C LEU A 186 -28.70 36.21 42.87
N GLU A 187 -27.51 36.74 42.65
CA GLU A 187 -27.17 37.50 41.44
C GLU A 187 -26.23 36.67 40.56
N LEU A 188 -26.59 36.47 39.29
CA LEU A 188 -25.76 35.77 38.32
C LEU A 188 -24.92 36.76 37.52
N ALA A 189 -23.62 36.48 37.38
CA ALA A 189 -22.75 37.28 36.53
C ALA A 189 -23.00 36.97 35.03
N PRO A 190 -23.05 37.96 34.12
CA PRO A 190 -23.20 37.71 32.69
C PRO A 190 -22.07 36.85 32.11
N ALA A 191 -22.39 35.90 31.22
CA ALA A 191 -21.43 35.03 30.53
C ALA A 191 -21.01 35.57 29.14
N TRP A 192 -21.11 36.89 28.95
CA TRP A 192 -20.76 37.57 27.70
C TRP A 192 -19.91 38.82 27.97
N ALA A 193 -19.34 39.39 26.93
CA ALA A 193 -18.63 40.66 26.97
C ALA A 193 -18.88 41.49 25.70
N GLU A 194 -18.69 42.81 25.80
CA GLU A 194 -18.66 43.70 24.65
C GLU A 194 -17.34 43.54 23.89
N VAL A 195 -17.41 43.31 22.58
CA VAL A 195 -16.23 43.09 21.72
C VAL A 195 -16.29 44.03 20.52
N GLY A 196 -15.34 44.95 20.42
CA GLY A 196 -15.25 45.90 19.31
C GLY A 196 -14.49 45.33 18.11
N ILE A 197 -15.19 45.08 17.00
CA ILE A 197 -14.62 44.48 15.78
C ILE A 197 -14.42 45.56 14.70
N ASN A 198 -13.16 45.77 14.31
CA ASN A 198 -12.75 46.75 13.30
C ASN A 198 -12.07 46.06 12.10
N SER A 199 -12.24 46.61 10.89
CA SER A 199 -11.46 46.22 9.72
C SER A 199 -10.98 47.41 8.89
N LEU A 200 -9.96 47.16 8.08
CA LEU A 200 -9.43 48.10 7.11
C LEU A 200 -9.44 47.45 5.70
N PRO A 201 -10.25 47.95 4.75
CA PRO A 201 -11.28 48.99 4.91
C PRO A 201 -12.45 48.54 5.80
N ALA A 202 -13.21 49.52 6.29
CA ALA A 202 -14.45 49.31 7.05
C ALA A 202 -15.63 48.91 6.14
N GLY A 203 -16.74 48.49 6.75
CA GLY A 203 -17.96 48.06 6.06
C GLY A 203 -18.03 46.56 5.75
N ALA A 204 -17.09 45.75 6.24
CA ALA A 204 -17.11 44.30 6.09
C ALA A 204 -18.21 43.67 6.95
N ASN A 205 -18.94 42.69 6.39
CA ASN A 205 -19.90 41.87 7.13
C ASN A 205 -19.16 41.07 8.21
N ILE A 206 -19.65 41.12 9.44
CA ILE A 206 -19.14 40.37 10.58
C ILE A 206 -19.98 39.12 10.76
N LEU A 207 -19.36 37.95 10.65
CA LEU A 207 -19.95 36.68 11.04
C LEU A 207 -19.20 36.13 12.25
N VAL A 208 -19.91 35.68 13.28
CA VAL A 208 -19.34 34.98 14.44
C VAL A 208 -20.01 33.62 14.56
N ASP A 209 -19.21 32.56 14.61
CA ASP A 209 -19.65 31.15 14.63
C ASP A 209 -20.61 30.76 13.47
N GLY A 210 -20.65 31.57 12.41
CA GLY A 210 -21.51 31.41 11.23
C GLY A 210 -22.73 32.34 11.18
N GLU A 211 -23.08 33.02 12.29
CA GLU A 211 -24.18 33.98 12.32
C GLU A 211 -23.72 35.40 11.95
N ALA A 212 -24.47 36.09 11.10
CA ALA A 212 -24.16 37.46 10.68
C ALA A 212 -24.65 38.48 11.73
N LEU A 213 -23.72 39.18 12.38
CA LEU A 213 -24.00 40.07 13.52
C LEU A 213 -23.92 41.56 13.21
N GLY A 214 -23.51 41.95 12.00
CA GLY A 214 -23.47 43.35 11.57
C GLY A 214 -22.39 43.64 10.54
N THR A 215 -21.93 44.89 10.49
CA THR A 215 -20.80 45.33 9.67
C THR A 215 -19.79 46.13 10.49
N THR A 216 -18.51 46.02 10.15
CA THR A 216 -17.42 46.78 10.81
C THR A 216 -17.50 48.29 10.52
N PRO A 217 -17.11 49.18 11.47
CA PRO A 217 -16.82 48.88 12.87
C PRO A 217 -18.10 48.66 13.68
N ALA A 218 -18.13 47.65 14.55
CA ALA A 218 -19.25 47.39 15.46
C ALA A 218 -18.77 46.84 16.81
N THR A 219 -19.50 47.18 17.88
CA THR A 219 -19.36 46.55 19.19
C THR A 219 -20.46 45.51 19.35
N LEU A 220 -20.10 44.27 19.66
CA LEU A 220 -21.00 43.12 19.72
C LEU A 220 -20.96 42.46 21.11
N GLU A 221 -22.11 42.03 21.63
CA GLU A 221 -22.18 41.21 22.85
C GLU A 221 -21.87 39.75 22.51
N LEU A 222 -20.63 39.30 22.74
CA LEU A 222 -20.23 37.92 22.43
C LEU A 222 -20.17 37.08 23.71
N LEU A 223 -20.72 35.87 23.65
CA LEU A 223 -20.61 34.88 24.72
C LEU A 223 -19.15 34.45 24.92
N ALA A 224 -18.77 34.23 26.17
CA ALA A 224 -17.43 33.82 26.56
C ALA A 224 -17.00 32.49 25.90
N GLY A 225 -15.68 32.25 25.86
CA GLY A 225 -15.04 31.12 25.20
C GLY A 225 -14.39 31.48 23.86
N GLU A 226 -13.98 30.46 23.11
CA GLU A 226 -13.44 30.63 21.76
C GLU A 226 -14.56 30.83 20.74
N ARG A 227 -14.38 31.81 19.85
CA ARG A 227 -15.35 32.22 18.82
C ARG A 227 -14.65 32.36 17.46
N GLN A 228 -15.27 31.88 16.39
CA GLN A 228 -14.76 32.01 15.02
C GLN A 228 -15.31 33.28 14.37
N LEU A 229 -14.47 34.30 14.23
CA LEU A 229 -14.76 35.51 13.47
C LEU A 229 -14.44 35.30 11.99
N ILE A 230 -15.39 35.64 11.11
CA ILE A 230 -15.18 35.77 9.67
C ILE A 230 -15.61 37.17 9.25
N LEU A 231 -14.73 37.90 8.57
CA LEU A 231 -15.03 39.19 7.95
C LEU A 231 -15.10 39.04 6.44
N GLN A 232 -16.23 39.47 5.85
CA GLN A 232 -16.47 39.37 4.41
C GLN A 232 -16.76 40.75 3.81
N LEU A 233 -16.00 41.15 2.78
CA LEU A 233 -16.22 42.40 2.06
C LEU A 233 -16.09 42.17 0.55
N PRO A 234 -17.04 42.61 -0.29
CA PRO A 234 -16.95 42.43 -1.74
C PRO A 234 -15.65 42.98 -2.34
N GLY A 235 -14.95 42.14 -3.12
CA GLY A 235 -13.64 42.46 -3.68
C GLY A 235 -12.44 42.13 -2.77
N TYR A 236 -12.68 41.65 -1.55
CA TYR A 236 -11.64 41.22 -0.60
C TYR A 236 -11.78 39.73 -0.30
N ALA A 237 -10.69 39.10 0.13
CA ALA A 237 -10.71 37.72 0.63
C ALA A 237 -11.29 37.68 2.05
N ASP A 238 -12.03 36.61 2.37
CA ASP A 238 -12.55 36.34 3.72
C ASP A 238 -11.40 36.31 4.74
N ALA A 239 -11.38 37.27 5.68
CA ALA A 239 -10.45 37.22 6.80
C ALA A 239 -11.06 36.38 7.94
N ARG A 240 -10.29 35.45 8.48
CA ARG A 240 -10.74 34.50 9.52
C ARG A 240 -9.82 34.59 10.73
N GLN A 241 -10.41 34.69 11.93
CA GLN A 241 -9.67 34.80 13.18
C GLN A 241 -10.43 34.13 14.32
N THR A 242 -9.71 33.51 15.25
CA THR A 242 -10.30 33.02 16.50
C THR A 242 -10.18 34.10 17.57
N LEU A 243 -11.29 34.42 18.24
CA LEU A 243 -11.36 35.34 19.37
C LEU A 243 -11.53 34.53 20.66
N THR A 244 -10.88 34.95 21.75
CA THR A 244 -11.00 34.31 23.07
C THR A 244 -11.69 35.28 24.04
N ILE A 245 -13.01 35.14 24.17
CA ILE A 245 -13.85 36.09 24.87
C ILE A 245 -13.89 35.78 26.37
N THR A 246 -13.58 36.77 27.20
CA THR A 246 -13.61 36.67 28.68
C THR A 246 -14.86 37.38 29.20
N ALA A 247 -15.71 36.66 29.95
CA ALA A 247 -16.98 37.18 30.46
C ALA A 247 -16.79 38.47 31.29
N GLY A 248 -17.69 39.44 31.11
CA GLY A 248 -17.72 40.70 31.87
C GLY A 248 -16.60 41.71 31.55
N GLN A 249 -15.62 41.37 30.72
CA GLN A 249 -14.51 42.25 30.37
C GLN A 249 -14.61 42.70 28.91
N ALA A 250 -14.85 43.99 28.67
CA ALA A 250 -14.86 44.55 27.32
C ALA A 250 -13.51 44.33 26.61
N GLN A 251 -13.54 43.90 25.35
CA GLN A 251 -12.37 43.56 24.54
C GLN A 251 -12.35 44.37 23.22
N GLN A 252 -11.16 44.79 22.79
CA GLN A 252 -10.95 45.47 21.52
C GLN A 252 -9.77 44.84 20.78
N PRO A 253 -10.01 43.80 19.95
CA PRO A 253 -8.99 43.28 19.04
C PRO A 253 -8.43 44.34 18.08
N ASP A 254 -7.21 44.10 17.60
CA ASP A 254 -6.58 44.94 16.58
C ASP A 254 -7.40 44.99 15.28
N THR A 255 -7.31 46.13 14.57
CA THR A 255 -8.02 46.32 13.29
C THR A 255 -7.52 45.34 12.22
N ILE A 256 -8.43 44.51 11.71
CA ILE A 256 -8.11 43.46 10.74
C ILE A 256 -7.98 44.06 9.33
N ALA A 257 -6.77 44.08 8.77
CA ALA A 257 -6.54 44.52 7.40
C ALA A 257 -6.96 43.44 6.38
N LEU A 258 -7.97 43.72 5.56
CA LEU A 258 -8.48 42.80 4.55
C LEU A 258 -7.60 42.83 3.30
N GLN A 259 -7.30 41.66 2.76
CA GLN A 259 -6.52 41.54 1.52
C GLN A 259 -7.45 41.52 0.29
N PRO A 260 -7.16 42.26 -0.78
CA PRO A 260 -7.94 42.20 -2.03
C PRO A 260 -7.99 40.78 -2.59
N ALA A 261 -9.18 40.32 -2.98
CA ALA A 261 -9.37 38.98 -3.53
C ALA A 261 -8.65 38.84 -4.88
N ALA A 262 -7.90 37.74 -5.07
CA ALA A 262 -7.15 37.48 -6.29
C ALA A 262 -8.05 37.53 -7.55
N GLY A 263 -7.49 38.03 -8.65
CA GLY A 263 -8.13 37.93 -9.96
C GLY A 263 -7.88 36.53 -10.55
N LEU A 264 -8.88 35.92 -11.18
CA LEU A 264 -8.77 34.60 -11.78
C LEU A 264 -8.71 34.70 -13.30
N LEU A 265 -7.60 34.26 -13.89
CA LEU A 265 -7.44 34.13 -15.35
C LEU A 265 -7.55 32.65 -15.75
N GLU A 266 -8.60 32.29 -16.48
CA GLU A 266 -8.67 31.01 -17.18
C GLU A 266 -7.86 31.07 -18.48
N LEU A 267 -6.87 30.20 -18.63
CA LEU A 267 -5.93 30.24 -19.75
C LEU A 267 -5.88 28.90 -20.49
N ALA A 268 -6.34 28.92 -21.74
CA ALA A 268 -6.26 27.81 -22.68
C ALA A 268 -5.25 28.10 -23.81
N SER A 269 -4.84 27.07 -24.55
CA SER A 269 -4.08 27.25 -25.79
C SER A 269 -4.50 26.28 -26.88
N VAL A 270 -4.19 26.64 -28.13
CA VAL A 270 -4.37 25.79 -29.31
C VAL A 270 -3.02 25.64 -30.02
N PRO A 271 -2.41 24.44 -30.04
CA PRO A 271 -2.83 23.22 -29.34
C PRO A 271 -2.74 23.35 -27.81
N GLY A 272 -3.51 22.53 -27.09
CA GLY A 272 -3.49 22.46 -25.62
C GLY A 272 -2.22 21.81 -25.06
N GLY A 273 -2.04 21.84 -23.74
CA GLY A 273 -0.82 21.35 -23.07
C GLY A 273 0.41 22.17 -23.42
N ALA A 274 0.28 23.51 -23.44
CA ALA A 274 1.41 24.43 -23.55
C ALA A 274 1.85 24.85 -22.16
N ASN A 275 3.16 24.96 -21.94
CA ASN A 275 3.74 25.44 -20.68
C ASN A 275 3.42 26.93 -20.50
N VAL A 276 3.04 27.29 -19.27
CA VAL A 276 2.68 28.65 -18.87
C VAL A 276 3.67 29.16 -17.83
N THR A 277 4.16 30.39 -18.01
CA THR A 277 4.87 31.13 -16.96
C THR A 277 4.21 32.47 -16.68
N LEU A 278 4.13 32.83 -15.41
CA LEU A 278 3.67 34.13 -14.91
C LEU A 278 4.86 34.82 -14.22
N ASP A 279 5.15 36.06 -14.60
CA ASP A 279 6.31 36.87 -14.13
C ASP A 279 7.70 36.20 -14.30
N GLY A 280 7.77 35.08 -15.02
CA GLY A 280 8.98 34.27 -15.24
C GLY A 280 8.94 32.91 -14.54
N GLU A 281 8.06 32.72 -13.57
CA GLU A 281 7.89 31.47 -12.83
C GLU A 281 6.93 30.51 -13.53
N PHE A 282 7.24 29.21 -13.51
CA PHE A 282 6.42 28.18 -14.15
C PHE A 282 5.19 27.83 -13.32
N GLN A 283 4.01 27.95 -13.94
CA GLN A 283 2.71 27.77 -13.28
C GLN A 283 2.06 26.41 -13.63
N GLY A 284 2.44 25.79 -14.74
CA GLY A 284 1.85 24.54 -15.21
C GLY A 284 1.61 24.51 -16.71
N GLN A 285 0.59 23.76 -17.14
CA GLN A 285 0.22 23.58 -18.54
C GLN A 285 -1.24 23.91 -18.81
N THR A 286 -1.55 24.45 -19.99
CA THR A 286 -2.92 24.76 -20.40
C THR A 286 -3.79 23.50 -20.63
N PRO A 287 -5.09 23.52 -20.30
CA PRO A 287 -5.82 24.61 -19.66
C PRO A 287 -5.48 24.75 -18.16
N ILE A 288 -5.34 25.99 -17.68
CA ILE A 288 -5.00 26.30 -16.29
C ILE A 288 -5.74 27.56 -15.83
N THR A 289 -6.10 27.64 -14.55
CA THR A 289 -6.57 28.88 -13.90
C THR A 289 -5.42 29.48 -13.11
N LEU A 290 -5.10 30.76 -13.36
CA LEU A 290 -4.04 31.50 -12.66
C LEU A 290 -4.66 32.50 -11.69
N GLU A 291 -4.13 32.54 -10.47
CA GLU A 291 -4.42 33.59 -9.49
C GLU A 291 -3.46 34.77 -9.72
N LEU A 292 -4.02 35.96 -9.93
CA LEU A 292 -3.30 37.20 -10.21
C LEU A 292 -3.46 38.18 -9.06
N THR A 293 -2.38 38.88 -8.72
CA THR A 293 -2.39 39.95 -7.73
C THR A 293 -3.25 41.11 -8.26
N PRO A 294 -4.33 41.52 -7.57
CA PRO A 294 -5.23 42.55 -8.05
C PRO A 294 -4.52 43.87 -8.37
N GLY A 295 -4.86 44.48 -9.51
CA GLY A 295 -4.31 45.74 -9.96
C GLY A 295 -2.82 45.70 -10.38
N LYS A 296 -2.12 44.58 -10.24
CA LYS A 296 -0.74 44.40 -10.73
C LYS A 296 -0.76 43.90 -12.17
N THR A 297 0.07 44.49 -13.02
CA THR A 297 0.34 43.94 -14.36
C THR A 297 1.35 42.81 -14.26
N HIS A 298 0.95 41.60 -14.66
CA HIS A 298 1.79 40.42 -14.72
C HIS A 298 2.22 40.12 -16.15
N ARG A 299 3.44 39.60 -16.32
CA ARG A 299 3.96 39.14 -17.62
C ARG A 299 3.60 37.67 -17.84
N LEU A 300 2.78 37.41 -18.85
CA LEU A 300 2.40 36.05 -19.25
C LEU A 300 3.29 35.57 -20.40
N ALA A 301 3.76 34.33 -20.34
CA ALA A 301 4.31 33.64 -21.51
C ALA A 301 3.76 32.22 -21.64
N VAL A 302 3.44 31.83 -22.87
CA VAL A 302 2.89 30.51 -23.22
C VAL A 302 3.76 29.91 -24.31
N PHE A 303 4.28 28.70 -24.10
CA PHE A 303 5.17 28.05 -25.06
C PHE A 303 4.96 26.53 -25.12
N LYS A 304 5.18 25.95 -26.30
CA LYS A 304 5.10 24.51 -26.54
C LYS A 304 6.23 24.11 -27.49
N PRO A 305 6.92 22.97 -27.29
CA PRO A 305 7.97 22.50 -28.22
C PRO A 305 7.46 22.44 -29.67
N GLY A 306 8.25 22.98 -30.61
CA GLY A 306 7.87 23.10 -32.02
C GLY A 306 6.92 24.27 -32.35
N TYR A 307 6.62 25.16 -31.41
CA TYR A 307 5.79 26.36 -31.61
C TYR A 307 6.51 27.63 -31.14
N LYS A 308 6.22 28.75 -31.80
CA LYS A 308 6.71 30.07 -31.38
C LYS A 308 6.16 30.40 -29.99
N ARG A 309 7.04 30.85 -29.09
CA ARG A 309 6.65 31.37 -27.76
C ARG A 309 5.74 32.60 -27.94
N HIS A 310 4.60 32.58 -27.28
CA HIS A 310 3.74 33.75 -27.11
C HIS A 310 4.10 34.47 -25.80
N THR A 311 4.08 35.80 -25.81
CA THR A 311 4.29 36.64 -24.62
C THR A 311 3.31 37.79 -24.63
N GLY A 312 2.70 38.08 -23.49
CA GLY A 312 1.80 39.21 -23.28
C GLY A 312 1.85 39.70 -21.84
N SER A 313 0.92 40.57 -21.50
CA SER A 313 0.73 41.09 -20.15
C SER A 313 -0.75 41.05 -19.79
N VAL A 314 -1.06 40.73 -18.53
CA VAL A 314 -2.43 40.67 -18.01
C VAL A 314 -2.51 41.39 -16.67
N GLN A 315 -3.63 42.07 -16.42
CA GLN A 315 -3.94 42.80 -15.20
C GLN A 315 -5.43 42.60 -14.94
N LEU A 316 -5.81 42.18 -13.74
CA LEU A 316 -7.22 42.03 -13.34
C LEU A 316 -7.52 42.90 -12.10
N PRO A 317 -8.75 43.44 -11.98
CA PRO A 317 -9.21 44.04 -10.74
C PRO A 317 -9.41 42.97 -9.66
N ALA A 318 -9.65 43.39 -8.41
CA ALA A 318 -9.90 42.47 -7.31
C ALA A 318 -11.21 41.69 -7.54
N ALA A 319 -11.19 40.38 -7.26
CA ALA A 319 -12.21 39.39 -7.64
C ALA A 319 -12.55 39.35 -9.15
N GLY A 320 -11.74 39.97 -10.01
CA GLY A 320 -11.94 39.98 -11.46
C GLY A 320 -11.77 38.60 -12.09
N ARG A 321 -12.50 38.32 -13.17
CA ARG A 321 -12.36 37.09 -13.96
C ARG A 321 -12.16 37.42 -15.44
N ASP A 322 -11.26 36.70 -16.08
CA ASP A 322 -11.02 36.76 -17.53
C ASP A 322 -10.72 35.36 -18.08
N SER A 323 -10.93 35.15 -19.38
CA SER A 323 -10.71 33.87 -20.05
C SER A 323 -10.04 34.09 -21.41
N GLN A 324 -8.84 33.53 -21.58
CA GLN A 324 -7.99 33.74 -22.75
C GLN A 324 -7.61 32.42 -23.43
N THR A 325 -7.69 32.36 -24.76
CA THR A 325 -7.24 31.21 -25.56
C THR A 325 -6.12 31.60 -26.51
N ILE A 326 -4.90 31.16 -26.20
CA ILE A 326 -3.70 31.50 -26.98
C ILE A 326 -3.50 30.52 -28.13
N LYS A 327 -3.68 30.97 -29.38
CA LYS A 327 -3.36 30.19 -30.59
C LYS A 327 -1.85 30.27 -30.89
N LEU A 328 -1.14 29.17 -30.71
CA LEU A 328 0.32 29.10 -30.94
C LEU A 328 0.63 28.82 -32.41
N THR A 329 1.56 29.57 -32.99
CA THR A 329 2.04 29.35 -34.38
C THR A 329 3.15 28.29 -34.40
N ALA A 330 2.98 27.22 -35.18
CA ALA A 330 4.03 26.21 -35.34
C ALA A 330 5.30 26.80 -35.97
N GLN A 331 6.47 26.33 -35.52
CA GLN A 331 7.74 26.52 -36.22
C GLN A 331 7.98 25.27 -37.07
N LEU A 332 8.08 25.43 -38.39
CA LEU A 332 8.23 24.32 -39.32
C LEU A 332 9.70 24.14 -39.72
N GLY A 333 10.12 22.88 -39.90
CA GLY A 333 11.35 22.49 -40.58
C GLY A 333 11.02 21.60 -41.78
N GLU A 334 11.87 21.59 -42.80
CA GLU A 334 11.67 20.77 -43.99
C GLU A 334 12.35 19.41 -43.84
N VAL A 335 11.63 18.34 -44.15
CA VAL A 335 12.16 16.98 -44.20
C VAL A 335 11.90 16.39 -45.58
N LYS A 336 12.97 16.16 -46.32
CA LYS A 336 12.97 15.46 -47.61
C LYS A 336 13.07 13.96 -47.35
N PHE A 337 12.09 13.19 -47.80
CA PHE A 337 12.08 11.74 -47.77
C PHE A 337 12.49 11.21 -49.16
N ASN A 338 13.57 10.43 -49.21
CA ASN A 338 13.96 9.63 -50.38
C ASN A 338 13.51 8.19 -50.12
N ILE A 339 12.44 7.73 -50.77
CA ILE A 339 11.80 6.43 -50.51
C ILE A 339 11.89 5.54 -51.76
N SER A 340 12.34 4.31 -51.56
CA SER A 340 12.35 3.25 -52.59
C SER A 340 11.84 1.93 -52.00
N PRO A 341 10.87 1.24 -52.61
CA PRO A 341 10.19 1.58 -53.87
C PRO A 341 9.32 2.84 -53.79
N ALA A 342 9.17 3.53 -54.93
CA ALA A 342 8.48 4.83 -55.01
C ALA A 342 6.96 4.79 -54.75
N ASN A 343 6.36 3.60 -54.62
CA ASN A 343 4.95 3.40 -54.27
C ASN A 343 4.71 3.07 -52.79
N ALA A 344 5.76 3.00 -51.96
CA ALA A 344 5.61 2.78 -50.51
C ALA A 344 4.89 3.94 -49.83
N GLU A 345 4.01 3.63 -48.87
CA GLU A 345 3.25 4.61 -48.10
C GLU A 345 4.12 5.25 -47.01
N LEU A 346 4.08 6.58 -46.90
CA LEU A 346 4.69 7.36 -45.83
C LEU A 346 3.62 7.78 -44.82
N LYS A 347 3.79 7.39 -43.56
CA LYS A 347 2.99 7.86 -42.41
C LYS A 347 3.85 8.70 -41.48
N ILE A 348 3.30 9.83 -41.04
CA ILE A 348 3.87 10.71 -40.00
C ILE A 348 2.88 10.77 -38.84
N ASP A 349 3.29 10.32 -37.66
CA ASP A 349 2.43 10.20 -36.46
C ASP A 349 1.15 9.41 -36.72
N GLY A 350 1.31 8.25 -37.36
CA GLY A 350 0.21 7.36 -37.78
C GLY A 350 -0.64 7.88 -38.93
N LYS A 351 -0.52 9.16 -39.32
CA LYS A 351 -1.31 9.77 -40.40
C LYS A 351 -0.61 9.62 -41.74
N SER A 352 -1.30 9.05 -42.72
CA SER A 352 -0.80 8.91 -44.09
C SER A 352 -0.51 10.29 -44.71
N ARG A 353 0.64 10.39 -45.38
CA ARG A 353 1.10 11.56 -46.13
C ARG A 353 1.28 11.24 -47.63
N GLY A 354 0.64 10.16 -48.10
CA GLY A 354 0.78 9.69 -49.49
C GLY A 354 1.92 8.69 -49.67
N LYS A 355 2.40 8.55 -50.90
CA LYS A 355 3.33 7.51 -51.33
C LYS A 355 4.59 8.09 -51.97
N GLY A 356 5.71 7.40 -51.77
CA GLY A 356 6.98 7.72 -52.42
C GLY A 356 7.73 8.93 -51.85
N SER A 357 8.84 9.25 -52.52
CA SER A 357 9.73 10.37 -52.15
C SER A 357 9.02 11.72 -52.22
N GLN A 358 9.14 12.52 -51.16
CA GLN A 358 8.48 13.82 -51.04
C GLN A 358 9.14 14.68 -49.96
N THR A 359 8.97 16.01 -50.02
CA THR A 359 9.38 16.92 -48.95
C THR A 359 8.17 17.35 -48.14
N LEU A 360 8.25 17.23 -46.81
CA LEU A 360 7.21 17.65 -45.87
C LEU A 360 7.71 18.77 -44.97
N SER A 361 6.93 19.84 -44.84
CA SER A 361 7.12 20.87 -43.83
C SER A 361 6.44 20.44 -42.53
N LEU A 362 7.24 20.00 -41.56
CA LEU A 362 6.78 19.41 -40.31
C LEU A 362 7.12 20.33 -39.11
N PRO A 363 6.27 20.41 -38.08
CA PRO A 363 6.60 21.11 -36.84
C PRO A 363 7.94 20.69 -36.23
N ALA A 364 8.62 21.61 -35.55
CA ALA A 364 9.95 21.39 -34.98
C ALA A 364 9.92 20.63 -33.63
N PHE A 365 9.28 19.45 -33.61
CA PHE A 365 9.30 18.48 -32.51
C PHE A 365 9.52 17.06 -33.04
N GLU A 366 9.74 16.07 -32.18
CA GLU A 366 9.98 14.68 -32.63
C GLU A 366 8.72 14.07 -33.26
N HIS A 367 8.83 13.69 -34.53
CA HIS A 367 7.83 12.99 -35.31
C HIS A 367 8.22 11.53 -35.50
N SER A 368 7.23 10.65 -35.41
CA SER A 368 7.37 9.24 -35.78
C SER A 368 7.15 9.07 -37.29
N VAL A 369 8.06 8.35 -37.93
CA VAL A 369 8.07 8.08 -39.37
C VAL A 369 7.89 6.59 -39.57
N GLU A 370 6.85 6.20 -40.31
CA GLU A 370 6.61 4.83 -40.72
C GLU A 370 6.50 4.78 -42.25
N ILE A 371 7.25 3.86 -42.86
CA ILE A 371 7.27 3.68 -44.31
C ILE A 371 7.02 2.21 -44.62
N SER A 372 5.91 1.92 -45.28
CA SER A 372 5.38 0.55 -45.46
C SER A 372 4.92 0.28 -46.90
N LEU A 373 5.13 -0.95 -47.36
CA LEU A 373 4.62 -1.46 -48.63
C LEU A 373 4.37 -2.97 -48.51
N ASP A 374 3.24 -3.46 -49.03
CA ASP A 374 2.90 -4.88 -48.94
C ASP A 374 3.96 -5.75 -49.65
N GLY A 375 4.39 -6.83 -48.99
CA GLY A 375 5.50 -7.69 -49.44
C GLY A 375 6.91 -7.20 -49.02
N TYR A 376 7.02 -6.02 -48.41
CA TYR A 376 8.28 -5.43 -47.95
C TYR A 376 8.32 -5.27 -46.43
N THR A 377 9.53 -5.15 -45.87
CA THR A 377 9.75 -4.85 -44.45
C THR A 377 9.50 -3.37 -44.18
N THR A 378 8.55 -3.06 -43.28
CA THR A 378 8.27 -1.69 -42.83
C THR A 378 9.48 -1.04 -42.15
N VAL A 379 9.85 0.15 -42.59
CA VAL A 379 10.89 0.99 -41.98
C VAL A 379 10.25 1.95 -40.97
N ARG A 380 10.70 1.92 -39.72
CA ARG A 380 10.29 2.86 -38.66
C ARG A 380 11.48 3.74 -38.26
N ARG A 381 11.27 5.06 -38.16
CA ARG A 381 12.29 6.05 -37.74
C ARG A 381 11.65 7.15 -36.89
N ARG A 382 12.50 7.97 -36.26
CA ARG A 382 12.10 9.22 -35.61
C ARG A 382 12.88 10.37 -36.21
N VAL A 383 12.24 11.52 -36.38
CA VAL A 383 12.84 12.72 -36.95
C VAL A 383 12.38 13.94 -36.17
N THR A 384 13.31 14.82 -35.82
CA THR A 384 13.01 16.14 -35.24
C THR A 384 13.38 17.20 -36.27
N PRO A 385 12.40 17.83 -36.94
CA PRO A 385 12.63 18.88 -37.94
C PRO A 385 13.29 20.12 -37.34
N ARG A 386 14.20 20.73 -38.10
CA ARG A 386 14.95 21.92 -37.71
C ARG A 386 14.55 23.10 -38.59
N PRO A 387 13.97 24.18 -38.05
CA PRO A 387 13.65 25.37 -38.84
C PRO A 387 14.89 25.95 -39.52
N GLY A 388 14.79 26.22 -40.82
CA GLY A 388 15.90 26.75 -41.63
C GLY A 388 16.95 25.73 -42.09
N LEU A 389 16.81 24.44 -41.75
CA LEU A 389 17.72 23.38 -42.20
C LEU A 389 16.93 22.19 -42.76
N GLN A 390 17.00 21.97 -44.08
CA GLN A 390 16.37 20.80 -44.70
C GLN A 390 17.09 19.51 -44.27
N GLN A 391 16.34 18.54 -43.78
CA GLN A 391 16.85 17.22 -43.37
C GLN A 391 16.48 16.14 -44.38
N LEU A 392 17.40 15.21 -44.65
CA LEU A 392 17.19 14.09 -45.56
C LEU A 392 16.91 12.79 -44.78
N VAL A 393 15.87 12.06 -45.16
CA VAL A 393 15.53 10.72 -44.65
C VAL A 393 15.51 9.75 -45.81
N GLU A 394 16.53 8.92 -45.93
CA GLU A 394 16.60 7.88 -46.96
C GLU A 394 16.08 6.53 -46.45
N ALA A 395 15.13 5.92 -47.16
CA ALA A 395 14.53 4.65 -46.81
C ALA A 395 14.39 3.76 -48.06
N LYS A 396 15.27 2.76 -48.17
CA LYS A 396 15.05 1.61 -49.05
C LYS A 396 14.34 0.53 -48.24
N LEU A 397 13.11 0.17 -48.61
CA LEU A 397 12.47 -1.03 -48.11
C LEU A 397 13.05 -2.23 -48.86
N LEU A 398 13.25 -3.32 -48.13
CA LEU A 398 13.66 -4.61 -48.70
C LEU A 398 12.45 -5.54 -48.72
N THR A 399 12.36 -6.40 -49.73
CA THR A 399 11.44 -7.54 -49.68
C THR A 399 11.80 -8.45 -48.50
N ALA A 400 10.86 -9.29 -48.05
CA ALA A 400 11.16 -10.25 -46.98
C ALA A 400 12.34 -11.19 -47.30
N GLN A 401 12.60 -11.47 -48.59
CA GLN A 401 13.74 -12.26 -49.05
C GLN A 401 15.04 -11.45 -49.06
N GLU A 402 15.06 -10.24 -49.60
CA GLU A 402 16.26 -9.37 -49.57
C GLU A 402 16.65 -9.01 -48.12
N ALA A 403 15.67 -8.76 -47.25
CA ALA A 403 15.92 -8.51 -45.82
C ALA A 403 16.54 -9.74 -45.13
N ARG A 404 16.10 -10.95 -45.49
CA ARG A 404 16.66 -12.22 -44.99
C ARG A 404 18.09 -12.41 -45.48
N GLN A 405 18.36 -12.23 -46.78
CA GLN A 405 19.71 -12.30 -47.34
C GLN A 405 20.64 -11.25 -46.75
N ALA A 406 20.19 -10.00 -46.58
CA ALA A 406 20.96 -8.93 -45.93
C ALA A 406 21.20 -9.18 -44.43
N SER A 407 20.46 -10.09 -43.80
CA SER A 407 20.68 -10.50 -42.40
C SER A 407 21.74 -11.61 -42.26
N ILE A 408 22.02 -12.36 -43.33
CA ILE A 408 23.07 -13.37 -43.39
C ILE A 408 24.42 -12.65 -43.51
N LYS A 409 25.21 -12.70 -42.43
CA LYS A 409 26.55 -12.08 -42.36
C LYS A 409 27.63 -13.11 -42.67
N PRO A 410 28.81 -12.72 -43.23
CA PRO A 410 29.93 -13.64 -43.40
C PRO A 410 30.50 -14.18 -42.07
N GLU A 411 30.33 -13.44 -40.97
CA GLU A 411 30.85 -13.76 -39.65
C GLU A 411 29.80 -13.39 -38.58
N LEU A 412 29.64 -14.26 -37.58
CA LEU A 412 28.77 -14.06 -36.42
C LEU A 412 29.57 -14.18 -35.13
N THR A 413 29.26 -13.32 -34.16
CA THR A 413 29.73 -13.46 -32.77
C THR A 413 28.52 -13.75 -31.88
N THR A 414 28.58 -14.87 -31.16
CA THR A 414 27.54 -15.29 -30.20
C THR A 414 27.57 -14.43 -28.93
N SER A 415 26.47 -14.46 -28.18
CA SER A 415 26.34 -13.96 -26.81
C SER A 415 27.29 -14.61 -25.79
N ALA A 416 27.89 -15.76 -26.11
CA ALA A 416 28.92 -16.42 -25.31
C ALA A 416 30.37 -16.05 -25.72
N GLY A 417 30.55 -15.23 -26.76
CA GLY A 417 31.86 -14.77 -27.25
C GLY A 417 32.49 -15.66 -28.34
N GLN A 418 31.80 -16.68 -28.82
CA GLN A 418 32.25 -17.56 -29.91
C GLN A 418 32.11 -16.88 -31.28
N THR A 419 33.09 -17.05 -32.16
CA THR A 419 33.04 -16.59 -33.57
C THR A 419 32.75 -17.75 -34.51
N LEU A 420 31.71 -17.59 -35.35
CA LEU A 420 31.35 -18.53 -36.41
C LEU A 420 31.46 -17.87 -37.79
N LEU A 421 31.94 -18.62 -38.77
CA LEU A 421 32.05 -18.19 -40.17
C LEU A 421 30.99 -18.87 -41.03
N LEU A 422 30.47 -18.12 -42.02
CA LEU A 422 29.52 -18.63 -43.00
C LEU A 422 30.23 -19.48 -44.06
N PHE A 423 29.70 -20.67 -44.30
CA PHE A 423 30.06 -21.56 -45.39
C PHE A 423 28.84 -21.79 -46.28
N SER A 424 29.03 -21.64 -47.59
CA SER A 424 28.04 -21.97 -48.62
C SER A 424 28.59 -23.08 -49.52
N PRO A 425 28.49 -24.37 -49.13
CA PRO A 425 29.03 -25.46 -49.93
C PRO A 425 28.44 -25.54 -51.34
N ALA A 426 27.17 -25.13 -51.52
CA ALA A 426 26.52 -25.07 -52.83
C ALA A 426 27.22 -24.17 -53.86
N ASP A 427 27.92 -23.12 -53.40
CA ASP A 427 28.67 -22.18 -54.25
C ASP A 427 30.10 -22.69 -54.54
N SER A 428 30.50 -23.82 -53.95
CA SER A 428 31.82 -24.44 -54.09
C SER A 428 31.80 -25.60 -55.09
N ALA A 429 32.90 -25.78 -55.81
CA ALA A 429 33.13 -26.96 -56.65
C ALA A 429 33.24 -28.28 -55.84
N GLN A 430 33.18 -28.20 -54.51
CA GLN A 430 33.23 -29.32 -53.56
C GLN A 430 31.85 -29.58 -52.93
N ALA A 431 30.75 -28.99 -53.44
CA ALA A 431 29.39 -29.26 -52.99
C ALA A 431 29.07 -30.76 -52.98
N ASP A 432 29.44 -31.45 -54.07
CA ASP A 432 29.33 -32.89 -54.25
C ASP A 432 30.71 -33.54 -54.03
N PHE A 433 30.79 -34.50 -53.11
CA PHE A 433 32.06 -35.14 -52.75
C PHE A 433 31.94 -36.59 -52.30
N THR A 434 33.07 -37.29 -52.27
CA THR A 434 33.17 -38.63 -51.68
C THR A 434 33.73 -38.53 -50.27
N MET A 435 32.90 -38.83 -49.28
CA MET A 435 33.29 -38.86 -47.88
C MET A 435 33.84 -40.24 -47.51
N GLY A 436 34.86 -40.30 -46.64
CA GLY A 436 35.58 -41.52 -46.28
C GLY A 436 37.01 -41.58 -46.87
N ALA A 437 37.61 -42.77 -46.85
CA ALA A 437 39.00 -42.99 -47.26
C ALA A 437 39.19 -44.22 -48.16
N SER A 438 40.19 -44.16 -49.05
CA SER A 438 40.44 -45.22 -50.02
C SER A 438 40.91 -46.52 -49.35
N ARG A 439 40.50 -47.68 -49.90
CA ARG A 439 40.99 -49.00 -49.43
C ARG A 439 42.51 -49.17 -49.55
N ARG A 440 43.18 -48.35 -50.36
CA ARG A 440 44.65 -48.36 -50.55
C ARG A 440 45.38 -47.34 -49.66
N GLU A 441 44.65 -46.55 -48.87
CA GLU A 441 45.20 -45.45 -48.09
C GLU A 441 45.87 -45.95 -46.80
N PRO A 442 47.18 -45.69 -46.58
CA PRO A 442 47.84 -46.10 -45.35
C PRO A 442 47.17 -45.48 -44.10
N GLY A 443 46.87 -46.34 -43.11
CA GLY A 443 46.20 -45.96 -41.86
C GLY A 443 44.68 -46.15 -41.84
N ARG A 444 44.03 -46.38 -42.99
CA ARG A 444 42.55 -46.45 -43.12
C ARG A 444 41.91 -47.58 -42.28
N ARG A 445 40.99 -47.22 -41.39
CA ARG A 445 40.17 -48.16 -40.60
C ARG A 445 38.97 -48.69 -41.41
N ALA A 446 38.34 -49.76 -40.92
CA ALA A 446 37.22 -50.42 -41.59
C ALA A 446 35.99 -49.52 -41.79
N ASN A 447 35.68 -48.69 -40.79
CA ASN A 447 34.53 -47.79 -40.68
C ASN A 447 34.61 -46.52 -41.58
N GLU A 448 35.75 -46.28 -42.24
CA GLU A 448 35.95 -45.17 -43.17
C GLU A 448 35.55 -45.57 -44.60
N VAL A 449 34.29 -45.95 -44.80
CA VAL A 449 33.78 -46.39 -46.10
C VAL A 449 33.52 -45.19 -47.01
N MET A 450 34.02 -45.25 -48.25
CA MET A 450 33.76 -44.21 -49.24
C MET A 450 32.30 -44.22 -49.69
N HIS A 451 31.61 -43.08 -49.60
CA HIS A 451 30.22 -42.90 -50.00
C HIS A 451 29.97 -41.47 -50.55
N PRO A 452 29.01 -41.27 -51.46
CA PRO A 452 28.72 -39.97 -52.05
C PRO A 452 27.86 -39.08 -51.15
N VAL A 453 28.27 -37.82 -50.99
CA VAL A 453 27.59 -36.80 -50.18
C VAL A 453 27.47 -35.50 -50.97
N SER A 454 26.38 -34.76 -50.74
CA SER A 454 26.08 -33.46 -51.33
C SER A 454 25.72 -32.46 -50.23
N LEU A 455 26.45 -31.36 -50.11
CA LEU A 455 26.09 -30.26 -49.19
C LEU A 455 25.50 -29.10 -50.00
N ARG A 456 24.28 -28.68 -49.64
CA ARG A 456 23.52 -27.64 -50.34
C ARG A 456 23.12 -26.49 -49.43
N ARG A 457 22.98 -26.72 -48.13
CA ARG A 457 22.59 -25.65 -47.19
C ARG A 457 23.80 -24.84 -46.75
N ALA A 458 23.62 -23.52 -46.69
CA ALA A 458 24.59 -22.64 -46.07
C ALA A 458 24.53 -22.78 -44.54
N PHE A 459 25.70 -22.92 -43.90
CA PHE A 459 25.82 -23.09 -42.46
C PHE A 459 26.96 -22.25 -41.90
N TYR A 460 26.80 -21.85 -40.65
CA TYR A 460 27.84 -21.25 -39.84
C TYR A 460 28.57 -22.34 -39.07
N LEU A 461 29.90 -22.26 -38.97
CA LEU A 461 30.74 -23.15 -38.17
C LEU A 461 31.70 -22.34 -37.30
N GLN A 462 31.88 -22.74 -36.05
CA GLN A 462 32.77 -22.09 -35.11
C GLN A 462 34.24 -22.24 -35.51
N THR A 463 34.96 -21.14 -35.45
CA THR A 463 36.39 -21.06 -35.83
C THR A 463 37.29 -21.94 -34.96
N THR A 464 36.95 -22.13 -33.69
CA THR A 464 37.63 -23.00 -32.72
C THR A 464 36.64 -24.02 -32.13
N GLU A 465 37.13 -24.96 -31.33
CA GLU A 465 36.32 -25.69 -30.34
C GLU A 465 35.71 -24.72 -29.30
N VAL A 466 34.68 -25.17 -28.59
CA VAL A 466 34.12 -24.49 -27.42
C VAL A 466 35.14 -24.51 -26.29
N THR A 467 35.43 -23.35 -25.68
CA THR A 467 36.40 -23.29 -24.57
C THR A 467 35.75 -23.59 -23.22
N ASN A 468 36.56 -23.94 -22.23
CA ASN A 468 36.10 -24.09 -20.84
C ASN A 468 35.34 -22.85 -20.31
N ALA A 469 35.83 -21.63 -20.60
CA ALA A 469 35.15 -20.40 -20.18
C ALA A 469 33.82 -20.16 -20.89
N GLN A 470 33.65 -20.64 -22.13
CA GLN A 470 32.38 -20.58 -22.85
C GLN A 470 31.41 -21.60 -22.26
N PHE A 471 31.84 -22.85 -22.07
CA PHE A 471 31.02 -23.91 -21.51
C PHE A 471 30.55 -23.62 -20.07
N ARG A 472 31.38 -22.99 -19.23
CA ARG A 472 30.97 -22.57 -17.87
C ARG A 472 29.91 -21.46 -17.82
N GLN A 473 29.57 -20.81 -18.94
CA GLN A 473 28.39 -19.94 -18.98
C GLN A 473 27.07 -20.74 -19.00
N PHE A 474 27.13 -22.00 -19.45
CA PHE A 474 26.02 -22.97 -19.41
C PHE A 474 26.06 -23.79 -18.11
N GLU A 475 27.21 -24.42 -17.81
CA GLU A 475 27.40 -25.30 -16.66
C GLU A 475 28.56 -24.77 -15.79
N SER A 476 28.26 -23.86 -14.87
CA SER A 476 29.28 -23.10 -14.11
C SER A 476 30.22 -23.94 -13.24
N GLY A 477 29.79 -25.15 -12.85
CA GLY A 477 30.61 -26.12 -12.12
C GLY A 477 31.53 -26.97 -13.00
N HIS A 478 31.51 -26.83 -14.34
CA HIS A 478 32.24 -27.72 -15.23
C HIS A 478 33.76 -27.69 -15.03
N ASN A 479 34.35 -28.89 -15.01
CA ASN A 479 35.76 -29.11 -14.83
C ASN A 479 36.28 -30.20 -15.78
N SER A 480 37.02 -29.79 -16.82
CA SER A 480 37.66 -30.71 -17.79
C SER A 480 38.82 -31.54 -17.20
N GLY A 481 39.21 -31.29 -15.95
CA GLY A 481 40.21 -32.08 -15.22
C GLY A 481 41.66 -31.69 -15.48
N GLN A 482 42.55 -32.63 -15.15
CA GLN A 482 44.00 -32.54 -15.34
C GLN A 482 44.60 -33.96 -15.42
N ILE A 483 45.77 -34.10 -16.05
CA ILE A 483 46.48 -35.39 -16.18
C ILE A 483 47.97 -35.17 -15.86
N GLU A 484 48.51 -35.95 -14.92
CA GLU A 484 49.89 -35.82 -14.42
C GLU A 484 50.28 -34.35 -14.06
N GLY A 485 49.34 -33.60 -13.48
CA GLY A 485 49.50 -32.19 -13.12
C GLY A 485 49.30 -31.18 -14.26
N ASN A 486 49.12 -31.64 -15.50
CA ASN A 486 48.82 -30.79 -16.66
C ASN A 486 47.31 -30.55 -16.74
N SER A 487 46.88 -29.30 -16.59
CA SER A 487 45.44 -28.95 -16.63
C SER A 487 44.87 -29.09 -18.04
N LEU A 488 43.63 -29.58 -18.13
CA LEU A 488 42.74 -29.52 -19.31
C LEU A 488 41.66 -28.43 -19.16
N ASN A 489 41.64 -27.75 -18.00
CA ASN A 489 40.51 -26.95 -17.51
C ASN A 489 40.78 -25.43 -17.51
N ARG A 490 41.82 -24.94 -18.19
CA ARG A 490 42.07 -23.50 -18.30
C ARG A 490 41.04 -22.85 -19.23
N ASP A 491 40.70 -21.60 -18.96
CA ASP A 491 39.59 -20.86 -19.60
C ASP A 491 39.63 -20.82 -21.14
N HIS A 492 40.83 -20.79 -21.72
CA HIS A 492 41.05 -20.79 -23.18
C HIS A 492 41.42 -22.17 -23.76
N GLN A 493 41.60 -23.21 -22.95
CA GLN A 493 41.65 -24.59 -23.45
C GLN A 493 40.25 -25.01 -23.95
N PRO A 494 40.17 -25.93 -24.92
CA PRO A 494 38.91 -26.53 -25.32
C PRO A 494 38.26 -27.23 -24.13
N VAL A 495 36.93 -27.25 -24.11
CA VAL A 495 36.18 -28.02 -23.14
C VAL A 495 36.33 -29.51 -23.45
N ALA A 496 36.67 -30.30 -22.44
CA ALA A 496 36.74 -31.76 -22.50
C ALA A 496 35.94 -32.37 -21.34
N GLN A 497 35.93 -33.69 -21.20
CA GLN A 497 35.11 -34.43 -20.22
C GLN A 497 33.60 -34.15 -20.34
N VAL A 498 33.14 -33.71 -21.51
CA VAL A 498 31.73 -33.47 -21.82
C VAL A 498 31.15 -34.61 -22.65
N SER A 499 30.00 -35.13 -22.24
CA SER A 499 29.23 -36.09 -23.05
C SER A 499 28.62 -35.42 -24.29
N TRP A 500 28.27 -36.21 -25.30
CA TRP A 500 27.54 -35.72 -26.47
C TRP A 500 26.23 -35.01 -26.08
N GLN A 501 25.54 -35.56 -25.08
CA GLN A 501 24.29 -35.00 -24.53
C GLN A 501 24.49 -33.61 -23.93
N GLN A 502 25.58 -33.39 -23.16
CA GLN A 502 25.94 -32.06 -22.65
C GLN A 502 26.32 -31.08 -23.77
N ALA A 503 27.05 -31.53 -24.79
CA ALA A 503 27.41 -30.70 -25.94
C ALA A 503 26.16 -30.26 -26.73
N ALA A 504 25.21 -31.17 -26.96
CA ALA A 504 23.93 -30.87 -27.59
C ALA A 504 23.03 -29.96 -26.70
N ALA A 505 23.04 -30.16 -25.38
CA ALA A 505 22.34 -29.30 -24.42
C ALA A 505 22.90 -27.86 -24.41
N TYR A 506 24.23 -27.69 -24.46
CA TYR A 506 24.88 -26.38 -24.62
C TYR A 506 24.40 -25.64 -25.87
N CYS A 507 24.30 -26.34 -27.01
CA CYS A 507 23.76 -25.79 -28.25
C CYS A 507 22.31 -25.29 -28.08
N ASN A 508 21.48 -26.07 -27.40
CA ASN A 508 20.09 -25.70 -27.11
C ASN A 508 19.97 -24.52 -26.12
N TRP A 509 20.85 -24.45 -25.11
CA TRP A 509 20.94 -23.34 -24.17
C TRP A 509 21.31 -22.03 -24.89
N LEU A 510 22.33 -22.05 -25.76
CA LEU A 510 22.76 -20.86 -26.49
C LEU A 510 21.68 -20.38 -27.47
N SER A 511 21.00 -21.33 -28.14
CA SER A 511 19.84 -21.03 -28.99
C SER A 511 18.75 -20.29 -28.22
N LYS A 512 18.40 -20.79 -27.03
CA LYS A 512 17.41 -20.17 -26.14
C LYS A 512 17.84 -18.79 -25.65
N ARG A 513 19.13 -18.61 -25.32
CA ARG A 513 19.72 -17.34 -24.87
C ARG A 513 19.62 -16.24 -25.95
N GLU A 514 19.65 -16.61 -27.22
CA GLU A 514 19.58 -15.69 -28.37
C GLU A 514 18.20 -15.63 -29.04
N GLY A 515 17.18 -16.30 -28.48
CA GLY A 515 15.81 -16.30 -29.04
C GLY A 515 15.67 -17.07 -30.35
N LEU A 516 16.56 -18.04 -30.61
CA LEU A 516 16.59 -18.85 -31.83
C LEU A 516 15.79 -20.16 -31.67
N PRO A 517 15.21 -20.70 -32.76
CA PRO A 517 14.59 -22.02 -32.75
C PRO A 517 15.62 -23.10 -32.35
N GLN A 518 15.34 -23.83 -31.28
CA GLN A 518 16.20 -24.91 -30.79
C GLN A 518 16.29 -26.04 -31.82
N PHE A 519 17.51 -26.53 -32.08
CA PHE A 519 17.73 -27.62 -33.03
C PHE A 519 17.42 -28.98 -32.41
N TYR A 520 17.85 -29.22 -31.18
CA TYR A 520 17.61 -30.50 -30.51
C TYR A 520 16.26 -30.52 -29.78
N ARG A 521 15.60 -31.67 -29.80
CA ARG A 521 14.39 -31.94 -29.04
C ARG A 521 14.75 -32.69 -27.76
N GLU A 522 14.46 -32.06 -26.63
CA GLU A 522 14.76 -32.56 -25.30
C GLU A 522 13.49 -33.16 -24.66
N SER A 523 13.64 -34.30 -23.98
CA SER A 523 12.59 -34.97 -23.22
C SER A 523 13.20 -35.48 -21.92
N ASN A 524 12.64 -35.07 -20.77
CA ASN A 524 13.13 -35.45 -19.43
C ASN A 524 14.64 -35.21 -19.21
N GLY A 525 15.20 -34.13 -19.75
CA GLY A 525 16.64 -33.80 -19.65
C GLY A 525 17.54 -34.55 -20.63
N ILE A 526 16.99 -35.33 -21.56
CA ILE A 526 17.72 -36.12 -22.55
C ILE A 526 17.36 -35.63 -23.95
N ILE A 527 18.36 -35.41 -24.80
CA ILE A 527 18.18 -35.14 -26.23
C ILE A 527 17.70 -36.43 -26.91
N ALA A 528 16.45 -36.40 -27.38
CA ALA A 528 15.72 -37.54 -27.93
C ALA A 528 15.29 -37.33 -29.40
N GLY A 529 15.75 -36.25 -30.03
CA GLY A 529 15.54 -36.00 -31.45
C GLY A 529 16.05 -34.62 -31.90
N PHE A 530 15.75 -34.22 -33.14
CA PHE A 530 16.07 -32.88 -33.65
C PHE A 530 15.00 -32.30 -34.58
N ASN A 531 15.17 -31.03 -34.97
CA ASN A 531 14.39 -30.31 -35.97
C ASN A 531 15.31 -29.83 -37.11
N PRO A 532 15.34 -30.48 -38.29
CA PRO A 532 16.25 -30.11 -39.37
C PRO A 532 16.03 -28.69 -39.91
N SER A 533 14.83 -28.13 -39.74
CA SER A 533 14.47 -26.78 -40.17
C SER A 533 14.77 -25.69 -39.14
N ALA A 534 15.42 -26.02 -38.02
CA ALA A 534 15.82 -25.03 -37.02
C ALA A 534 17.16 -24.36 -37.40
N THR A 535 17.23 -23.04 -37.22
CA THR A 535 18.41 -22.19 -37.48
C THR A 535 19.20 -21.84 -36.23
N GLY A 536 18.85 -22.44 -35.08
CA GLY A 536 19.63 -22.37 -33.84
C GLY A 536 20.91 -23.20 -33.89
N TYR A 537 21.67 -23.11 -32.81
CA TYR A 537 22.93 -23.81 -32.62
C TYR A 537 22.74 -25.32 -32.47
N ARG A 538 23.72 -26.06 -32.99
CA ARG A 538 23.85 -27.51 -32.97
C ARG A 538 25.33 -27.91 -33.08
N LEU A 539 25.61 -29.20 -33.01
CA LEU A 539 26.87 -29.75 -33.49
C LEU A 539 26.89 -29.75 -35.04
N PRO A 540 28.06 -29.62 -35.70
CA PRO A 540 28.18 -29.87 -37.14
C PRO A 540 27.76 -31.31 -37.46
N SER A 541 27.27 -31.57 -38.67
CA SER A 541 27.17 -32.97 -39.12
C SER A 541 28.56 -33.52 -39.46
N GLU A 542 28.70 -34.84 -39.50
CA GLU A 542 29.96 -35.50 -39.86
C GLU A 542 30.42 -35.08 -41.26
N ALA A 543 29.48 -34.88 -42.18
CA ALA A 543 29.73 -34.39 -43.53
C ALA A 543 30.17 -32.92 -43.56
N GLU A 544 29.50 -32.03 -42.83
CA GLU A 544 29.89 -30.62 -42.71
C GLU A 544 31.29 -30.48 -42.12
N TRP A 545 31.59 -31.24 -41.05
CA TRP A 545 32.91 -31.28 -40.43
C TRP A 545 33.97 -31.79 -41.42
N ALA A 546 33.71 -32.92 -42.10
CA ALA A 546 34.64 -33.51 -43.05
C ALA A 546 34.91 -32.61 -44.26
N TRP A 547 33.89 -31.90 -44.74
CA TRP A 547 34.00 -30.90 -45.79
C TRP A 547 34.86 -29.72 -45.33
N ALA A 548 34.51 -29.12 -44.19
CA ALA A 548 35.18 -27.94 -43.64
C ALA A 548 36.65 -28.18 -43.26
N ALA A 549 37.00 -29.41 -42.85
CA ALA A 549 38.37 -29.82 -42.61
C ALA A 549 39.17 -30.02 -43.91
N ARG A 550 38.59 -30.73 -44.90
CA ARG A 550 39.35 -31.30 -46.04
C ARG A 550 39.30 -30.51 -47.34
N ALA A 551 38.24 -29.74 -47.59
CA ALA A 551 38.06 -29.04 -48.86
C ALA A 551 39.07 -27.88 -48.97
N SER A 552 39.97 -27.96 -49.96
CA SER A 552 41.05 -26.98 -50.16
C SER A 552 41.18 -26.60 -51.64
N GLY A 553 40.44 -25.56 -52.03
CA GLY A 553 40.24 -25.24 -53.44
C GLY A 553 39.68 -26.46 -54.16
N ALA A 554 40.22 -26.79 -55.33
CA ALA A 554 39.80 -27.97 -56.10
C ALA A 554 40.22 -29.34 -55.51
N SER A 555 40.88 -29.39 -54.34
CA SER A 555 41.53 -30.59 -53.80
C SER A 555 41.00 -31.02 -52.43
N TRP A 556 41.21 -32.29 -52.09
CA TRP A 556 40.82 -32.91 -50.82
C TRP A 556 42.07 -33.26 -50.02
N LEU A 557 42.20 -32.68 -48.83
CA LEU A 557 43.29 -33.00 -47.92
C LEU A 557 43.08 -34.37 -47.25
N LYS A 558 44.17 -35.15 -47.13
CA LYS A 558 44.24 -36.36 -46.31
C LYS A 558 44.59 -36.06 -44.85
N PHE A 559 45.63 -35.27 -44.62
CA PHE A 559 46.07 -34.75 -43.33
C PHE A 559 45.88 -33.22 -43.30
N PRO A 560 45.83 -32.56 -42.13
CA PRO A 560 45.75 -31.10 -42.02
C PRO A 560 46.83 -30.33 -42.81
N TRP A 561 47.98 -30.98 -43.02
CA TRP A 561 49.15 -30.44 -43.73
C TRP A 561 49.35 -30.97 -45.16
N GLY A 562 48.39 -31.74 -45.71
CA GLY A 562 48.48 -32.33 -47.06
C GLY A 562 48.49 -33.86 -47.08
N GLU A 563 49.34 -34.45 -47.91
CA GLU A 563 49.30 -35.89 -48.24
C GLU A 563 50.37 -36.76 -47.55
N ALA A 564 51.51 -36.17 -47.20
CA ALA A 564 52.67 -36.90 -46.67
C ALA A 564 52.50 -37.23 -45.17
N PHE A 565 53.13 -38.32 -44.72
CA PHE A 565 53.29 -38.66 -43.30
C PHE A 565 54.74 -39.07 -43.05
N PRO A 566 55.39 -38.68 -41.93
CA PRO A 566 54.88 -37.88 -40.80
C PRO A 566 54.57 -36.41 -41.17
N PRO A 567 53.94 -35.62 -40.28
CA PRO A 567 53.89 -34.17 -40.44
C PRO A 567 55.30 -33.57 -40.52
N PRO A 568 55.42 -32.37 -41.13
CA PRO A 568 56.68 -31.64 -41.10
C PRO A 568 57.03 -31.20 -39.66
N ALA A 569 58.31 -30.93 -39.41
CA ALA A 569 58.83 -30.69 -38.06
C ALA A 569 58.42 -29.34 -37.43
N ASN A 570 57.76 -28.45 -38.19
CA ASN A 570 57.12 -27.27 -37.63
C ASN A 570 55.78 -27.66 -37.02
N SER A 571 55.53 -27.21 -35.78
CA SER A 571 54.29 -27.45 -35.05
C SER A 571 53.11 -26.89 -35.84
N LEU A 572 52.25 -27.77 -36.37
CA LEU A 572 51.09 -27.41 -37.18
C LEU A 572 49.75 -27.62 -36.47
N GLU A 573 49.72 -28.52 -35.50
CA GLU A 573 48.56 -28.96 -34.69
C GLU A 573 49.08 -29.56 -33.37
N ASN A 574 48.22 -29.76 -32.37
CA ASN A 574 48.58 -30.41 -31.10
C ASN A 574 48.34 -31.94 -31.15
N TYR A 575 49.37 -32.73 -30.88
CA TYR A 575 49.39 -34.19 -30.93
C TYR A 575 50.15 -34.82 -29.76
N ALA A 576 50.08 -36.15 -29.63
CA ALA A 576 50.97 -36.86 -28.72
C ALA A 576 52.42 -36.79 -29.25
N ASP A 577 53.15 -35.78 -28.81
CA ASP A 577 54.54 -35.45 -29.17
C ASP A 577 55.55 -35.92 -28.10
N ASN A 578 56.84 -35.66 -28.31
CA ASN A 578 57.89 -35.99 -27.32
C ASN A 578 57.69 -35.34 -25.93
N SER A 579 56.99 -34.20 -25.82
CA SER A 579 56.67 -33.55 -24.55
C SER A 579 55.55 -34.27 -23.80
N SER A 580 54.59 -34.86 -24.52
CA SER A 580 53.48 -35.65 -23.98
C SER A 580 53.87 -37.06 -23.48
N ALA A 581 55.11 -37.52 -23.74
CA ALA A 581 55.49 -38.94 -23.67
C ALA A 581 55.20 -39.64 -22.33
N TYR A 582 55.31 -38.92 -21.20
CA TYR A 582 55.05 -39.45 -19.86
C TYR A 582 53.55 -39.56 -19.53
N VAL A 583 52.69 -38.91 -20.31
CA VAL A 583 51.23 -38.96 -20.21
C VAL A 583 50.63 -39.94 -21.22
N THR A 584 51.03 -39.83 -22.50
CA THR A 584 50.41 -40.56 -23.61
C THR A 584 51.04 -41.93 -23.87
N GLY A 585 52.29 -42.14 -23.44
CA GLY A 585 53.07 -43.37 -23.61
C GLY A 585 53.47 -43.73 -25.04
N ARG A 586 52.84 -43.14 -26.07
CA ARG A 586 53.15 -43.34 -27.50
C ARG A 586 53.10 -42.04 -28.27
N VAL A 587 54.26 -41.64 -28.80
CA VAL A 587 54.47 -40.30 -29.34
C VAL A 587 54.91 -40.29 -30.81
N LEU A 588 54.69 -39.17 -31.45
CA LEU A 588 55.12 -38.88 -32.82
C LEU A 588 56.60 -38.45 -32.82
N GLY A 589 57.49 -39.41 -33.03
CA GLY A 589 58.94 -39.18 -32.99
C GLY A 589 59.40 -38.13 -34.01
N GLY A 590 60.17 -37.15 -33.54
CA GLY A 590 60.69 -36.05 -34.37
C GLY A 590 59.73 -34.87 -34.53
N TYR A 591 58.57 -34.90 -33.86
CA TYR A 591 57.62 -33.79 -33.77
C TYR A 591 57.66 -33.18 -32.37
N THR A 592 57.41 -31.87 -32.27
CA THR A 592 57.21 -31.17 -31.00
C THR A 592 56.27 -29.98 -31.22
N ASP A 593 55.20 -29.89 -30.43
CA ASP A 593 54.26 -28.76 -30.45
C ASP A 593 54.31 -27.90 -29.17
N GLY A 594 54.95 -28.40 -28.11
CA GLY A 594 55.14 -27.67 -26.85
C GLY A 594 53.99 -27.83 -25.86
N HIS A 595 53.03 -28.71 -26.12
CA HIS A 595 51.87 -28.95 -25.28
C HIS A 595 51.75 -30.42 -24.86
N VAL A 596 51.87 -30.69 -23.56
CA VAL A 596 51.76 -32.05 -23.00
C VAL A 596 50.33 -32.63 -23.13
N VAL A 597 49.33 -31.75 -23.11
CA VAL A 597 47.89 -32.03 -23.18
C VAL A 597 47.21 -30.96 -24.06
N SER A 598 45.89 -30.75 -23.98
CA SER A 598 45.21 -29.71 -24.77
C SER A 598 45.89 -28.33 -24.67
N ALA A 599 45.99 -27.66 -25.81
CA ALA A 599 46.50 -26.31 -25.96
C ALA A 599 45.34 -25.31 -25.80
N PRO A 600 45.62 -24.01 -25.56
CA PRO A 600 44.63 -22.98 -25.80
C PRO A 600 44.13 -23.05 -27.25
N VAL A 601 42.83 -22.92 -27.47
CA VAL A 601 42.27 -22.97 -28.84
C VAL A 601 42.85 -21.85 -29.70
N GLY A 602 43.07 -22.13 -30.98
CA GLY A 602 43.69 -21.20 -31.92
C GLY A 602 45.19 -20.96 -31.73
N SER A 603 45.88 -21.83 -30.97
CA SER A 603 47.36 -21.74 -30.81
C SER A 603 48.12 -22.07 -32.10
N PHE A 604 47.52 -22.87 -32.98
CA PHE A 604 48.11 -23.30 -34.24
C PHE A 604 47.58 -22.50 -35.43
N LYS A 605 48.10 -22.78 -36.63
CA LYS A 605 47.69 -22.07 -37.84
C LYS A 605 46.33 -22.60 -38.32
N ALA A 606 45.34 -21.72 -38.45
CA ALA A 606 44.08 -22.07 -39.10
C ALA A 606 44.27 -22.68 -40.50
N ASN A 607 43.38 -23.61 -40.83
CA ASN A 607 43.28 -24.20 -42.15
C ASN A 607 42.82 -23.17 -43.20
N GLN A 608 42.76 -23.59 -44.46
CA GLN A 608 42.31 -22.80 -45.60
C GLN A 608 40.92 -22.15 -45.45
N ASN A 609 40.09 -22.68 -44.55
CA ASN A 609 38.73 -22.22 -44.26
C ASN A 609 38.67 -21.31 -43.01
N ARG A 610 39.81 -20.81 -42.52
CA ARG A 610 39.95 -20.01 -41.27
C ARG A 610 39.47 -20.75 -40.01
N LEU A 611 39.52 -22.09 -40.01
CA LEU A 611 39.19 -22.93 -38.86
C LEU A 611 40.47 -23.44 -38.21
N TYR A 612 40.55 -23.32 -36.89
CA TYR A 612 41.67 -23.76 -36.07
C TYR A 612 41.42 -25.17 -35.52
N ASP A 613 42.51 -25.87 -35.22
CA ASP A 613 42.56 -27.10 -34.43
C ASP A 613 41.78 -28.30 -35.04
N MET A 614 41.32 -28.20 -36.30
CA MET A 614 40.57 -29.26 -37.01
C MET A 614 41.36 -30.57 -37.15
N GLY A 615 42.69 -30.53 -37.01
CA GLY A 615 43.55 -31.69 -37.09
C GLY A 615 43.83 -32.41 -35.78
N GLY A 616 43.85 -31.69 -34.65
CA GLY A 616 44.39 -32.17 -33.38
C GLY A 616 43.74 -31.48 -32.18
N ASN A 617 44.53 -31.21 -31.14
CA ASN A 617 44.07 -30.60 -29.89
C ASN A 617 43.03 -31.43 -29.13
N VAL A 618 41.73 -31.34 -29.40
CA VAL A 618 40.74 -32.33 -28.95
C VAL A 618 39.92 -32.84 -30.13
N ALA A 619 39.60 -34.14 -30.10
CA ALA A 619 38.68 -34.68 -31.06
C ALA A 619 37.26 -34.18 -30.76
N GLU A 620 36.39 -34.14 -31.76
CA GLU A 620 35.14 -33.37 -31.67
C GLU A 620 33.91 -34.25 -31.82
N TRP A 621 32.94 -34.08 -30.91
CA TRP A 621 31.58 -34.55 -31.11
C TRP A 621 30.96 -33.86 -32.33
N VAL A 622 30.46 -34.66 -33.26
CA VAL A 622 29.57 -34.20 -34.33
C VAL A 622 28.13 -34.69 -34.05
N HIS A 623 27.17 -34.20 -34.83
CA HIS A 623 25.75 -34.49 -34.60
C HIS A 623 25.40 -35.98 -34.73
N ASP A 624 25.99 -36.67 -35.69
CA ASP A 624 25.55 -37.96 -36.19
C ASP A 624 25.69 -39.10 -35.17
N ALA A 625 24.67 -39.96 -35.09
CA ALA A 625 24.80 -41.25 -34.41
C ALA A 625 25.76 -42.15 -35.21
N TYR A 626 26.64 -42.87 -34.51
CA TYR A 626 27.68 -43.67 -35.13
C TYR A 626 27.12 -44.86 -35.89
N SER A 627 27.35 -44.86 -37.20
CA SER A 627 27.02 -45.95 -38.12
C SER A 627 28.12 -46.11 -39.17
N ILE A 628 28.16 -47.27 -39.84
CA ILE A 628 29.09 -47.54 -40.94
C ILE A 628 28.31 -47.38 -42.26
N PRO A 629 28.65 -46.38 -43.11
CA PRO A 629 27.91 -46.12 -44.34
C PRO A 629 28.16 -47.20 -45.40
N SER A 630 27.22 -47.35 -46.32
CA SER A 630 27.29 -48.32 -47.42
C SER A 630 28.11 -47.78 -48.60
N ALA A 631 29.05 -48.57 -49.11
CA ALA A 631 29.85 -48.22 -50.29
C ALA A 631 29.03 -48.07 -51.59
N ASN A 632 27.82 -48.63 -51.61
CA ASN A 632 26.88 -48.58 -52.74
C ASN A 632 25.63 -47.74 -52.39
N GLY A 633 25.74 -46.81 -51.44
CA GLY A 633 24.66 -45.89 -51.08
C GLY A 633 24.31 -44.92 -52.20
N ALA A 634 23.08 -44.41 -52.18
CA ALA A 634 22.71 -43.24 -52.98
C ALA A 634 23.37 -41.99 -52.40
N THR A 635 23.49 -40.92 -53.20
CA THR A 635 24.02 -39.63 -52.73
C THR A 635 23.14 -39.06 -51.62
N GLU A 636 23.73 -38.84 -50.45
CA GLU A 636 23.03 -38.23 -49.31
C GLU A 636 23.15 -36.70 -49.41
N VAL A 637 22.02 -35.99 -49.30
CA VAL A 637 21.97 -34.51 -49.39
C VAL A 637 21.79 -33.91 -48.00
N ASP A 638 22.71 -33.03 -47.60
CA ASP A 638 22.82 -32.43 -46.26
C ASP A 638 22.60 -33.45 -45.11
N PRO A 639 23.36 -34.58 -45.08
CA PRO A 639 23.11 -35.65 -44.11
C PRO A 639 23.32 -35.19 -42.65
N LEU A 640 22.44 -35.70 -41.79
CA LEU A 640 22.39 -35.49 -40.33
C LEU A 640 22.48 -36.82 -39.56
N GLY A 641 22.88 -37.90 -40.23
CA GLY A 641 23.02 -39.23 -39.67
C GLY A 641 21.70 -39.92 -39.32
N ALA A 642 21.81 -41.13 -38.76
CA ALA A 642 20.67 -41.87 -38.23
C ALA A 642 20.26 -41.35 -36.84
N GLN A 643 19.00 -41.58 -36.45
CA GLN A 643 18.47 -41.19 -35.13
C GLN A 643 18.49 -42.29 -34.06
N ASN A 644 18.91 -43.50 -34.42
CA ASN A 644 18.91 -44.65 -33.52
C ASN A 644 20.34 -45.12 -33.27
N GLY A 645 20.83 -44.95 -32.04
CA GLY A 645 22.13 -45.48 -31.59
C GLY A 645 22.57 -44.84 -30.27
N ASP A 646 23.23 -45.64 -29.43
CA ASP A 646 23.74 -45.17 -28.12
C ASP A 646 25.11 -44.48 -28.22
N ASN A 647 25.74 -44.52 -29.39
CA ASN A 647 27.05 -43.93 -29.66
C ASN A 647 26.95 -42.87 -30.76
N TYR A 648 27.72 -41.81 -30.63
CA TYR A 648 27.84 -40.70 -31.58
C TYR A 648 29.23 -40.65 -32.18
N VAL A 649 29.33 -40.07 -33.38
CA VAL A 649 30.62 -39.98 -34.10
C VAL A 649 31.52 -38.93 -33.44
N ILE A 650 32.81 -39.27 -33.35
CA ILE A 650 33.90 -38.37 -32.96
C ILE A 650 34.83 -38.18 -34.19
N ARG A 651 35.25 -36.94 -34.44
CA ARG A 651 36.05 -36.54 -35.60
C ARG A 651 37.31 -35.77 -35.20
N GLY A 652 38.29 -35.69 -36.09
CA GLY A 652 39.62 -35.13 -35.79
C GLY A 652 40.49 -36.07 -34.95
N ALA A 653 41.73 -35.65 -34.71
CA ALA A 653 42.59 -36.27 -33.71
C ALA A 653 42.63 -35.40 -32.45
N SER A 654 43.54 -35.68 -31.52
CA SER A 654 43.67 -34.96 -30.25
C SER A 654 45.12 -34.97 -29.77
N TRP A 655 45.40 -34.23 -28.70
CA TRP A 655 46.66 -34.23 -27.95
C TRP A 655 47.11 -35.64 -27.49
N SER A 656 46.22 -36.63 -27.47
CA SER A 656 46.51 -38.02 -27.10
C SER A 656 46.92 -38.93 -28.29
N HIS A 657 46.75 -38.44 -29.53
CA HIS A 657 46.91 -39.24 -30.74
C HIS A 657 48.25 -39.00 -31.46
N SER A 658 48.84 -40.06 -32.03
CA SER A 658 50.12 -40.01 -32.75
C SER A 658 50.22 -40.93 -33.99
N LYS A 659 49.25 -41.83 -34.22
CA LYS A 659 49.36 -42.82 -35.31
C LYS A 659 48.85 -42.27 -36.64
N ILE A 660 49.45 -42.69 -37.75
CA ILE A 660 49.00 -42.40 -39.12
C ILE A 660 47.50 -42.69 -39.36
N ALA A 661 46.91 -43.63 -38.63
CA ALA A 661 45.48 -43.91 -38.71
C ALA A 661 44.64 -42.76 -38.15
N GLU A 662 45.08 -42.19 -37.03
CA GLU A 662 44.36 -41.22 -36.18
C GLU A 662 44.49 -39.79 -36.72
N LEU A 663 45.67 -39.40 -37.22
CA LEU A 663 45.93 -38.01 -37.65
C LEU A 663 45.33 -37.63 -39.02
N ARG A 664 44.57 -38.53 -39.66
CA ARG A 664 43.93 -38.26 -40.96
C ARG A 664 42.58 -37.60 -40.76
N LEU A 665 42.24 -36.64 -41.61
CA LEU A 665 40.93 -35.97 -41.61
C LEU A 665 39.76 -36.91 -41.99
N SER A 666 40.06 -38.12 -42.46
CA SER A 666 39.11 -39.21 -42.68
C SER A 666 38.85 -40.05 -41.41
N TYR A 667 39.64 -39.94 -40.35
CA TYR A 667 39.56 -40.75 -39.13
C TYR A 667 38.22 -40.64 -38.38
N ARG A 668 37.56 -41.78 -38.13
CA ARG A 668 36.29 -41.87 -37.40
C ARG A 668 36.48 -42.68 -36.12
N ASP A 669 36.13 -42.08 -34.99
CA ASP A 669 35.97 -42.73 -33.69
C ASP A 669 34.53 -42.58 -33.19
N TYR A 670 34.20 -43.16 -32.04
CA TYR A 670 32.84 -43.06 -31.47
C TYR A 670 32.82 -43.16 -29.94
N GLY A 671 31.72 -42.71 -29.34
CA GLY A 671 31.48 -42.87 -27.91
C GLY A 671 30.15 -42.28 -27.46
N GLN A 672 29.98 -42.13 -26.14
CA GLN A 672 28.77 -41.61 -25.51
C GLN A 672 29.09 -40.69 -24.33
N ALA A 673 29.91 -41.18 -23.39
CA ALA A 673 30.41 -40.43 -22.24
C ALA A 673 31.56 -39.49 -22.62
N GLY A 674 31.82 -38.49 -21.77
CA GLY A 674 32.96 -37.58 -21.94
C GLY A 674 34.32 -38.28 -21.84
N ARG A 675 35.30 -37.69 -22.53
CA ARG A 675 36.72 -38.09 -22.51
C ARG A 675 37.58 -36.85 -22.29
N ASP A 676 38.77 -37.03 -21.76
CA ASP A 676 39.79 -35.99 -21.56
C ASP A 676 40.37 -35.41 -22.87
N ASP A 677 40.20 -36.14 -23.97
CA ASP A 677 40.67 -35.78 -25.30
C ASP A 677 39.54 -35.51 -26.31
N VAL A 678 38.28 -35.38 -25.85
CA VAL A 678 37.10 -35.10 -26.68
C VAL A 678 36.34 -33.87 -26.20
N GLY A 679 36.21 -32.88 -27.08
CA GLY A 679 35.39 -31.69 -26.96
C GLY A 679 34.37 -31.56 -28.09
N PHE A 680 34.03 -30.33 -28.50
CA PHE A 680 33.14 -30.05 -29.62
C PHE A 680 33.27 -28.61 -30.12
N ARG A 681 32.71 -28.33 -31.32
CA ARG A 681 32.51 -26.96 -31.84
C ARG A 681 31.07 -26.73 -32.29
N LEU A 682 30.62 -25.48 -32.32
CA LEU A 682 29.26 -25.15 -32.76
C LEU A 682 29.11 -25.06 -34.28
N ALA A 683 27.94 -25.47 -34.77
CA ALA A 683 27.39 -25.12 -36.06
C ALA A 683 25.96 -24.56 -35.95
N ARG A 684 25.45 -23.93 -37.00
CA ARG A 684 24.02 -23.61 -37.19
C ARG A 684 23.72 -23.34 -38.66
N TYR A 685 22.50 -23.61 -39.11
CA TYR A 685 22.12 -23.20 -40.47
C TYR A 685 21.96 -21.68 -40.59
N ALA A 686 22.27 -21.15 -41.76
CA ALA A 686 22.00 -19.74 -42.09
C ALA A 686 20.51 -19.50 -42.41
N GLU A 687 19.82 -20.52 -42.94
CA GLU A 687 18.39 -20.55 -43.26
C GLU A 687 17.76 -21.95 -43.11
#